data_AF-A0A9X3PFH8-F1
#
_entry.id   AF-A0A9X3PFH8-F1
#
_cell.length_a   1.000
_cell.length_b   1.000
_cell.length_c   1.000
_cell.angle_alpha   90.00
_cell.angle_beta   90.00
_cell.angle_gamma   90.00
#
_symmetry.space_group_name_H-M   'P 1'
#
loop_
_entity.id
_entity.type
_entity.pdbx_description
1 polymer ?
#
loop_
_entity_poly.entity_id
_entity_poly.type
_entity_poly.pdbx_seq_one_letter_code
_entity_poly.pdbx_strand_id
1 'polypeptide(L)'
;MPPATRQRSRTALALAALGAAIACVVAMLGNPAAAAGKDRTLTLYVSPDGKGTAWCQPQVPCSLERAQEVVRSADGHDRDIVVQLAGGTYRLTEPLRFDARDSGSADHPITWTAAPGETPVISGASPVTGWTESTAMPGVWEAPAPADANLEARQLYVDGRLATRARTELPRDALTFTADGVDLADSLAWLADIDQPDRTELEFVGSFTHRRSPVADITADRIAMAQPAWNNNTWGWDTVQRTFRAGPLYIVNAREFLDEDGEWYLDREAGKVYYKPLDGQDVTEASVELPRLETLLEIGGTYDEPVHDLRFSGIQFTGTTWTTPSTDEGYASQQTGAYLVGSDHDRPADAFATCAEGCKEFEGARNTFLQMPAAVQVSAAHRIELSDNVYTGIGSVGLGIGNDANAHATGIGLGASDIVVTRSQFHETAGQAIVAGGIALDSHHPSDERMIVEDVTISDNLVDNVAIEYKDGAGILATYVTRANIVRNEVRNLPYSGINTGYGWGAHDPGGSPEYLERGLYNYQPIYDTPTTLVDNHIAFNYLHDVMLEMNDGAAFYNLSAAPGSVLEGNYIRLPDDPPTGRAAVYFDEGSRYWSVKGNVFDAAHTQFFNQRSNNHTGDVAYTDNWVIGGSANFADGRGTNTVTGTVGLARGESVPADAARVIYNAGIAPELRTGTDPSRPELAVDITADGSVAPGSAITVELILTNVAEDVDLTDLSLTATASEGWTVEPVDEVPASLEAGGSAQIELRLTAPESVDEPIEVGTVEVAVGFTVNGDQNSRKVNAATAVGAPVSTLRTYGSVPGVLGELDGAYAIRNAGADIWGAGGQRDDEYGTVYAPDSFQEGSVVTVRVDAVDPVNPWTKAGLVIRNDVTEPEEATGYVVLVATPDNGVSLQWDSDGDGFLDQGRQQPAAAPVWLRLSREGDQVTAEFSANGTDWTQLGAPVTAAGTSATQDAGMIFTAHSTSVGQAQFSEFTVETVEATDGDQAV
;
A
#
# COMPACT_ATOMS: atom_id res chain seq x y z
N MET A 1 -15.24 -49.07 -85.38
CA MET A 1 -15.07 -48.12 -86.50
C MET A 1 -15.46 -46.74 -86.00
N PRO A 2 -14.84 -45.64 -86.46
CA PRO A 2 -13.43 -45.42 -86.84
C PRO A 2 -12.80 -44.36 -85.87
N PRO A 3 -11.98 -43.38 -86.29
CA PRO A 3 -10.51 -43.40 -86.46
C PRO A 3 -9.76 -42.47 -85.44
N ALA A 4 -8.54 -42.79 -84.97
CA ALA A 4 -7.19 -42.48 -85.51
C ALA A 4 -6.56 -41.07 -85.22
N THR A 5 -5.21 -41.08 -85.10
CA THR A 5 -4.20 -40.03 -85.43
C THR A 5 -3.99 -38.73 -84.61
N ARG A 6 -2.81 -38.70 -83.94
CA ARG A 6 -1.69 -37.72 -84.00
C ARG A 6 -1.88 -36.18 -83.82
N GLN A 7 -1.02 -35.68 -82.91
CA GLN A 7 -0.13 -34.49 -82.97
C GLN A 7 -0.57 -33.08 -82.48
N ARG A 8 -0.11 -32.81 -81.23
CA ARG A 8 0.73 -31.68 -80.76
C ARG A 8 0.18 -30.24 -80.54
N SER A 9 0.36 -29.81 -79.28
CA SER A 9 0.50 -28.43 -78.75
C SER A 9 -0.78 -27.59 -78.70
N ARG A 10 -1.06 -26.76 -77.67
CA ARG A 10 -0.22 -26.11 -76.63
C ARG A 10 -0.92 -26.01 -75.24
N THR A 11 -0.12 -25.67 -74.22
CA THR A 11 -0.44 -24.94 -72.95
C THR A 11 -1.43 -25.49 -71.89
N ALA A 12 -0.84 -25.74 -70.70
CA ALA A 12 -1.25 -25.25 -69.35
C ALA A 12 -2.12 -26.10 -68.40
N LEU A 13 -1.55 -26.32 -67.19
CA LEU A 13 -2.03 -26.78 -65.86
C LEU A 13 -2.79 -28.14 -65.77
N ALA A 14 -2.42 -29.17 -64.98
CA ALA A 14 -1.72 -29.37 -63.67
C ALA A 14 -2.71 -29.65 -62.49
N LEU A 15 -2.54 -30.65 -61.60
CA LEU A 15 -1.50 -31.71 -61.57
C LEU A 15 -1.90 -33.14 -61.04
N ALA A 16 -1.74 -33.43 -59.73
CA ALA A 16 -1.48 -34.78 -59.18
C ALA A 16 -2.45 -35.22 -58.06
N ALA A 17 -2.65 -36.50 -57.65
CA ALA A 17 -2.09 -37.84 -57.94
C ALA A 17 -1.15 -38.50 -56.88
N LEU A 18 -1.58 -39.69 -56.44
CA LEU A 18 -0.84 -40.97 -56.20
C LEU A 18 0.24 -41.08 -55.08
N GLY A 19 0.57 -42.27 -54.55
CA GLY A 19 0.14 -43.65 -54.89
C GLY A 19 0.66 -44.71 -53.89
N ALA A 20 0.46 -46.02 -54.14
CA ALA A 20 0.61 -47.07 -53.11
C ALA A 20 1.25 -48.42 -53.54
N ALA A 21 1.90 -49.06 -52.55
CA ALA A 21 2.04 -50.51 -52.27
C ALA A 21 2.79 -51.49 -53.21
N ILE A 22 3.76 -52.25 -52.65
CA ILE A 22 3.68 -53.70 -52.28
C ILE A 22 5.10 -54.27 -52.05
N ALA A 23 5.36 -54.86 -50.87
CA ALA A 23 6.35 -55.92 -50.64
C ALA A 23 6.00 -56.70 -49.36
N CYS A 24 6.14 -58.02 -49.33
CA CYS A 24 5.77 -58.87 -48.19
C CYS A 24 6.93 -59.79 -47.74
N VAL A 25 6.80 -60.29 -46.49
CA VAL A 25 7.55 -61.40 -45.88
C VAL A 25 8.99 -61.10 -45.43
N VAL A 26 9.15 -60.57 -44.21
CA VAL A 26 9.42 -61.36 -43.00
C VAL A 26 8.78 -60.62 -41.81
N ALA A 27 7.77 -61.22 -41.17
CA ALA A 27 7.14 -60.68 -39.98
C ALA A 27 7.16 -61.75 -38.86
N MET A 28 8.16 -61.66 -37.98
CA MET A 28 8.21 -62.17 -36.60
C MET A 28 9.51 -61.66 -35.97
N LEU A 29 9.49 -61.32 -34.67
CA LEU A 29 10.54 -60.56 -33.94
C LEU A 29 10.61 -59.05 -34.22
N GLY A 30 9.46 -58.42 -34.51
CA GLY A 30 9.26 -57.03 -34.07
C GLY A 30 8.99 -57.03 -32.57
N ASN A 31 9.87 -56.43 -31.78
CA ASN A 31 9.77 -56.40 -30.32
C ASN A 31 8.55 -55.55 -29.88
N PRO A 32 7.56 -56.09 -29.13
CA PRO A 32 6.40 -55.29 -28.69
C PRO A 32 6.78 -54.12 -27.76
N ALA A 33 7.98 -54.17 -27.17
CA ALA A 33 8.46 -53.18 -26.22
C ALA A 33 8.70 -51.77 -26.81
N ALA A 34 8.76 -51.62 -28.14
CA ALA A 34 9.07 -50.32 -28.77
C ALA A 34 7.87 -49.35 -28.82
N ALA A 35 6.63 -49.84 -28.68
CA ALA A 35 5.42 -49.02 -28.80
C ALA A 35 4.75 -48.69 -27.44
N ALA A 36 5.21 -49.30 -26.34
CA ALA A 36 4.63 -49.11 -25.00
C ALA A 36 5.49 -48.21 -24.08
N GLY A 37 6.46 -47.50 -24.65
CA GLY A 37 7.47 -46.72 -23.92
C GLY A 37 7.31 -45.20 -23.98
N LYS A 38 6.35 -44.66 -24.77
CA LYS A 38 6.12 -43.21 -24.89
C LYS A 38 5.09 -42.67 -23.90
N ASP A 39 4.05 -43.44 -23.60
CA ASP A 39 2.99 -43.08 -22.62
C ASP A 39 3.45 -43.18 -21.15
N ARG A 40 4.71 -42.83 -20.84
CA ARG A 40 5.28 -42.89 -19.48
C ARG A 40 6.17 -41.70 -19.19
N THR A 41 5.75 -40.92 -18.20
CA THR A 41 6.56 -39.92 -17.49
C THR A 41 7.94 -40.48 -17.14
N LEU A 42 8.98 -39.75 -17.48
CA LEU A 42 10.37 -40.06 -17.10
C LEU A 42 10.68 -39.34 -15.78
N THR A 43 10.74 -40.09 -14.68
CA THR A 43 11.19 -39.54 -13.39
C THR A 43 12.70 -39.68 -13.23
N LEU A 44 13.38 -38.56 -13.02
CA LEU A 44 14.80 -38.45 -12.68
C LEU A 44 14.92 -38.12 -11.19
N TYR A 45 15.80 -38.80 -10.46
CA TYR A 45 16.00 -38.64 -9.02
C TYR A 45 17.32 -37.93 -8.73
N VAL A 46 17.25 -36.90 -7.90
CA VAL A 46 18.35 -35.99 -7.59
C VAL A 46 18.51 -35.87 -6.07
N SER A 47 19.74 -35.73 -5.59
CA SER A 47 20.07 -35.59 -4.17
C SER A 47 21.34 -34.75 -3.99
N PRO A 48 21.55 -34.05 -2.86
CA PRO A 48 22.73 -33.20 -2.68
C PRO A 48 24.07 -33.95 -2.85
N ASP A 49 24.16 -35.17 -2.34
CA ASP A 49 25.34 -36.07 -2.48
C ASP A 49 25.31 -36.95 -3.75
N GLY A 50 24.48 -36.59 -4.73
CA GLY A 50 24.18 -37.40 -5.91
C GLY A 50 25.40 -37.73 -6.77
N LYS A 51 25.59 -39.01 -7.09
CA LYS A 51 26.74 -39.55 -7.85
C LYS A 51 26.33 -40.40 -9.05
N GLY A 52 25.04 -40.40 -9.38
CA GLY A 52 24.47 -41.02 -10.56
C GLY A 52 25.05 -40.43 -11.84
N THR A 53 25.53 -41.29 -12.73
CA THR A 53 26.12 -40.89 -14.02
C THR A 53 25.24 -41.23 -15.22
N ALA A 54 24.15 -41.98 -15.03
CA ALA A 54 23.23 -42.39 -16.10
C ALA A 54 21.77 -42.45 -15.61
N TRP A 55 20.88 -41.74 -16.31
CA TRP A 55 19.41 -41.76 -16.15
C TRP A 55 18.86 -41.60 -14.72
N CYS A 56 19.67 -41.06 -13.78
CA CYS A 56 19.26 -40.58 -12.46
C CYS A 56 18.26 -41.50 -11.73
N GLN A 57 18.60 -42.78 -11.60
CA GLN A 57 17.72 -43.79 -11.00
C GLN A 57 17.60 -43.60 -9.47
N PRO A 58 16.49 -43.99 -8.82
CA PRO A 58 16.28 -43.72 -7.40
C PRO A 58 17.28 -44.45 -6.47
N GLN A 59 17.92 -45.52 -6.95
CA GLN A 59 18.99 -46.20 -6.21
C GLN A 59 20.36 -45.51 -6.34
N VAL A 60 20.53 -44.64 -7.33
CA VAL A 60 21.78 -43.92 -7.63
C VAL A 60 21.44 -42.51 -8.17
N PRO A 61 20.91 -41.60 -7.33
CA PRO A 61 20.47 -40.27 -7.73
C PRO A 61 21.62 -39.41 -8.27
N CYS A 62 21.30 -38.49 -9.17
CA CYS A 62 22.22 -37.52 -9.79
C CYS A 62 22.42 -36.26 -8.92
N SER A 63 23.41 -35.43 -9.29
CA SER A 63 23.42 -34.01 -8.93
C SER A 63 22.45 -33.21 -9.84
N LEU A 64 22.25 -31.92 -9.56
CA LEU A 64 21.39 -31.03 -10.36
C LEU A 64 21.88 -30.92 -11.81
N GLU A 65 23.17 -30.64 -11.99
CA GLU A 65 23.81 -30.42 -13.29
C GLU A 65 23.71 -31.69 -14.13
N ARG A 66 23.98 -32.86 -13.51
CA ARG A 66 23.89 -34.14 -14.22
C ARG A 66 22.45 -34.52 -14.57
N ALA A 67 21.46 -34.12 -13.77
CA ALA A 67 20.06 -34.28 -14.15
C ALA A 67 19.68 -33.37 -15.32
N GLN A 68 20.15 -32.11 -15.34
CA GLN A 68 19.94 -31.19 -16.45
C GLN A 68 20.55 -31.72 -17.75
N GLU A 69 21.78 -32.27 -17.71
CA GLU A 69 22.38 -32.97 -18.85
C GLU A 69 21.55 -34.17 -19.35
N VAL A 70 20.85 -34.88 -18.44
CA VAL A 70 19.97 -35.99 -18.81
C VAL A 70 18.65 -35.49 -19.41
N VAL A 71 18.09 -34.36 -18.94
CA VAL A 71 16.95 -33.68 -19.58
C VAL A 71 17.33 -33.29 -21.01
N ARG A 72 18.42 -32.54 -21.19
CA ARG A 72 18.94 -32.07 -22.50
C ARG A 72 19.32 -33.20 -23.49
N SER A 73 19.43 -34.44 -23.02
CA SER A 73 19.77 -35.61 -23.85
C SER A 73 18.67 -36.67 -23.92
N ALA A 74 17.49 -36.38 -23.37
CA ALA A 74 16.34 -37.26 -23.49
C ALA A 74 15.78 -37.20 -24.93
N ASP A 75 15.91 -38.30 -25.68
CA ASP A 75 15.26 -38.43 -26.99
C ASP A 75 13.75 -38.15 -26.86
N GLY A 76 13.32 -37.07 -27.53
CA GLY A 76 11.93 -36.61 -27.57
C GLY A 76 11.45 -35.97 -26.27
N HIS A 77 11.21 -34.65 -26.33
CA HIS A 77 10.35 -33.91 -25.38
C HIS A 77 8.86 -34.21 -25.69
N ASP A 78 8.57 -35.48 -26.03
CA ASP A 78 7.26 -36.02 -26.43
C ASP A 78 6.65 -36.93 -25.35
N ARG A 79 7.01 -36.63 -24.09
CA ARG A 79 6.56 -37.24 -22.84
C ARG A 79 6.97 -36.35 -21.67
N ASP A 80 6.24 -36.39 -20.58
CA ASP A 80 6.56 -35.62 -19.37
C ASP A 80 7.91 -36.07 -18.79
N ILE A 81 8.71 -35.11 -18.31
CA ILE A 81 9.92 -35.37 -17.54
C ILE A 81 9.79 -34.69 -16.18
N VAL A 82 9.98 -35.46 -15.10
CA VAL A 82 9.90 -34.97 -13.72
C VAL A 82 11.24 -35.20 -13.03
N VAL A 83 11.91 -34.13 -12.64
CA VAL A 83 13.14 -34.16 -11.85
C VAL A 83 12.76 -33.99 -10.38
N GLN A 84 12.77 -35.10 -9.63
CA GLN A 84 12.48 -35.13 -8.20
C GLN A 84 13.74 -34.86 -7.37
N LEU A 85 13.72 -33.77 -6.61
CA LEU A 85 14.77 -33.35 -5.70
C LEU A 85 14.51 -33.93 -4.30
N ALA A 86 15.39 -34.81 -3.82
CA ALA A 86 15.38 -35.22 -2.42
C ALA A 86 15.75 -34.04 -1.50
N GLY A 87 15.36 -34.12 -0.22
CA GLY A 87 15.60 -33.06 0.75
C GLY A 87 17.07 -32.81 1.06
N GLY A 88 17.36 -31.61 1.55
CA GLY A 88 18.70 -31.15 1.91
C GLY A 88 19.25 -30.09 0.95
N THR A 89 20.46 -29.61 1.26
CA THR A 89 21.03 -28.40 0.64
C THR A 89 21.96 -28.68 -0.53
N TYR A 90 21.53 -28.30 -1.72
CA TYR A 90 22.31 -28.25 -2.95
C TYR A 90 23.10 -26.93 -2.98
N ARG A 91 24.39 -26.98 -2.62
CA ARG A 91 25.27 -25.80 -2.63
C ARG A 91 25.91 -25.61 -4.01
N LEU A 92 25.50 -24.56 -4.70
CA LEU A 92 25.98 -24.21 -6.02
C LEU A 92 27.39 -23.62 -5.96
N THR A 93 28.21 -23.92 -6.98
CA THR A 93 29.49 -23.25 -7.23
C THR A 93 29.41 -22.25 -8.38
N GLU A 94 28.37 -22.36 -9.20
CA GLU A 94 28.01 -21.48 -10.32
C GLU A 94 26.49 -21.55 -10.51
N PRO A 95 25.82 -20.53 -11.11
CA PRO A 95 24.38 -20.55 -11.32
C PRO A 95 23.92 -21.69 -12.23
N LEU A 96 22.74 -22.25 -11.96
CA LEU A 96 22.13 -23.28 -12.80
C LEU A 96 21.37 -22.61 -13.96
N ARG A 97 22.01 -22.58 -15.13
CA ARG A 97 21.46 -21.96 -16.35
C ARG A 97 20.59 -22.91 -17.16
N PHE A 98 19.39 -22.48 -17.49
CA PHE A 98 18.44 -23.10 -18.41
C PHE A 98 18.39 -22.32 -19.73
N ASP A 99 18.44 -23.02 -20.86
CA ASP A 99 18.27 -22.46 -22.20
C ASP A 99 17.32 -23.33 -23.04
N ALA A 100 17.14 -23.01 -24.32
CA ALA A 100 16.16 -23.68 -25.20
C ALA A 100 16.34 -25.22 -25.29
N ARG A 101 17.48 -25.78 -24.89
CA ARG A 101 17.73 -27.23 -24.83
C ARG A 101 17.07 -27.91 -23.63
N ASP A 102 16.65 -27.14 -22.63
CA ASP A 102 15.95 -27.62 -21.45
C ASP A 102 14.43 -27.59 -21.62
N SER A 103 13.92 -26.87 -22.63
CA SER A 103 12.50 -26.61 -22.84
C SER A 103 11.66 -27.88 -23.02
N GLY A 104 10.42 -27.88 -22.52
CA GLY A 104 9.45 -28.93 -22.74
C GLY A 104 8.63 -28.75 -24.02
N SER A 105 7.38 -29.20 -23.97
CA SER A 105 6.32 -28.77 -24.90
C SER A 105 5.01 -28.54 -24.13
N ALA A 106 4.05 -27.84 -24.72
CA ALA A 106 2.78 -27.51 -24.05
C ALA A 106 2.01 -28.74 -23.52
N ASP A 107 2.10 -29.88 -24.21
CA ASP A 107 1.51 -31.15 -23.77
C ASP A 107 2.41 -31.92 -22.77
N HIS A 108 3.72 -31.62 -22.76
CA HIS A 108 4.76 -32.34 -22.00
C HIS A 108 5.81 -31.38 -21.42
N PRO A 109 5.48 -30.64 -20.34
CA PRO A 109 6.42 -29.73 -19.69
C PRO A 109 7.47 -30.48 -18.86
N ILE A 110 8.61 -29.84 -18.62
CA ILE A 110 9.68 -30.37 -17.76
C ILE A 110 9.48 -29.82 -16.36
N THR A 111 9.27 -30.71 -15.38
CA THR A 111 8.96 -30.33 -13.99
C THR A 111 10.12 -30.64 -13.06
N TRP A 112 10.73 -29.61 -12.47
CA TRP A 112 11.68 -29.71 -11.38
C TRP A 112 10.91 -29.53 -10.06
N THR A 113 10.91 -30.53 -9.19
CA THR A 113 10.04 -30.51 -8.02
C THR A 113 10.63 -31.23 -6.82
N ALA A 114 10.25 -30.81 -5.62
CA ALA A 114 10.51 -31.56 -4.40
C ALA A 114 9.97 -33.00 -4.50
N ALA A 115 10.73 -33.95 -3.96
CA ALA A 115 10.19 -35.27 -3.66
C ALA A 115 9.08 -35.16 -2.58
N PRO A 116 8.06 -36.03 -2.58
CA PRO A 116 6.91 -35.86 -1.70
C PRO A 116 7.26 -35.82 -0.21
N GLY A 117 6.99 -34.68 0.45
CA GLY A 117 7.28 -34.46 1.87
C GLY A 117 8.74 -34.09 2.19
N GLU A 118 9.56 -33.83 1.18
CA GLU A 118 10.96 -33.39 1.31
C GLU A 118 11.09 -31.88 1.05
N THR A 119 12.14 -31.25 1.59
CA THR A 119 12.44 -29.82 1.37
C THR A 119 13.83 -29.67 0.73
N PRO A 120 13.92 -29.56 -0.61
CA PRO A 120 15.17 -29.28 -1.30
C PRO A 120 15.53 -27.80 -1.20
N VAL A 121 16.77 -27.50 -0.83
CA VAL A 121 17.28 -26.13 -0.68
C VAL A 121 18.41 -25.89 -1.69
N ILE A 122 18.22 -25.00 -2.65
CA ILE A 122 19.26 -24.54 -3.58
C ILE A 122 19.91 -23.30 -2.97
N SER A 123 21.21 -23.38 -2.66
CA SER A 123 21.95 -22.35 -1.94
C SER A 123 23.20 -21.88 -2.68
N GLY A 124 23.39 -20.56 -2.76
CA GLY A 124 24.63 -19.91 -3.22
C GLY A 124 25.67 -19.67 -2.12
N ALA A 125 25.37 -20.08 -0.88
CA ALA A 125 26.17 -19.81 0.30
C ALA A 125 27.10 -20.97 0.70
N SER A 126 28.01 -20.67 1.62
CA SER A 126 28.83 -21.65 2.34
C SER A 126 28.63 -21.52 3.85
N PRO A 127 28.56 -22.65 4.58
CA PRO A 127 28.41 -22.63 6.02
C PRO A 127 29.71 -22.14 6.66
N VAL A 128 29.60 -21.20 7.58
CA VAL A 128 30.72 -20.72 8.41
C VAL A 128 30.74 -21.55 9.69
N THR A 129 31.85 -22.25 9.94
CA THR A 129 31.96 -23.23 11.03
C THR A 129 33.29 -23.09 11.76
N GLY A 130 33.36 -23.63 12.99
CA GLY A 130 34.55 -23.51 13.83
C GLY A 130 34.61 -22.21 14.63
N TRP A 131 33.44 -21.66 14.98
CA TRP A 131 33.28 -20.46 15.81
C TRP A 131 33.96 -20.59 17.18
N THR A 132 34.68 -19.55 17.57
CA THR A 132 35.28 -19.38 18.91
C THR A 132 35.12 -17.93 19.36
N GLU A 133 34.90 -17.69 20.66
CA GLU A 133 34.88 -16.33 21.21
C GLU A 133 36.22 -15.61 20.95
N SER A 134 36.14 -14.37 20.47
CA SER A 134 37.29 -13.54 20.15
C SER A 134 38.02 -13.11 21.41
N THR A 135 39.30 -13.46 21.51
CA THR A 135 40.16 -13.02 22.62
C THR A 135 40.48 -11.52 22.58
N ALA A 136 40.20 -10.84 21.46
CA ALA A 136 40.45 -9.41 21.27
C ALA A 136 39.19 -8.57 21.50
N MET A 137 38.00 -9.13 21.26
CA MET A 137 36.70 -8.45 21.33
C MET A 137 35.74 -9.33 22.16
N PRO A 138 35.68 -9.17 23.49
CA PRO A 138 34.83 -10.00 24.35
C PRO A 138 33.36 -9.93 23.93
N GLY A 139 32.66 -11.08 23.92
CA GLY A 139 31.28 -11.18 23.43
C GLY A 139 31.14 -11.30 21.90
N VAL A 140 32.17 -10.95 21.11
CA VAL A 140 32.21 -11.24 19.67
C VAL A 140 32.76 -12.64 19.43
N TRP A 141 32.19 -13.38 18.49
CA TRP A 141 32.69 -14.66 18.00
C TRP A 141 33.42 -14.49 16.67
N GLU A 142 34.45 -15.30 16.43
CA GLU A 142 35.19 -15.36 15.17
C GLU A 142 35.29 -16.79 14.63
N ALA A 143 35.25 -16.92 13.30
CA ALA A 143 35.44 -18.18 12.58
C ALA A 143 36.27 -17.97 11.30
N PRO A 144 36.95 -19.02 10.79
CA PRO A 144 37.58 -18.96 9.47
C PRO A 144 36.54 -18.70 8.38
N ALA A 145 36.81 -17.73 7.50
CA ALA A 145 35.99 -17.52 6.31
C ALA A 145 36.15 -18.70 5.33
N PRO A 146 35.13 -19.00 4.49
CA PRO A 146 35.24 -19.98 3.41
C PRO A 146 36.45 -19.71 2.51
N ALA A 147 37.18 -20.76 2.15
CA ALA A 147 38.44 -20.65 1.40
C ALA A 147 38.19 -20.30 -0.08
N ASP A 148 38.02 -19.01 -0.36
CA ASP A 148 37.90 -18.43 -1.70
C ASP A 148 38.70 -17.11 -1.75
N ALA A 149 39.57 -16.96 -2.75
CA ALA A 149 40.44 -15.80 -2.89
C ALA A 149 39.69 -14.53 -3.35
N ASN A 150 38.51 -14.70 -3.94
CA ASN A 150 37.66 -13.62 -4.42
C ASN A 150 36.44 -13.38 -3.52
N LEU A 151 36.39 -14.01 -2.34
CA LEU A 151 35.26 -13.90 -1.40
C LEU A 151 34.96 -12.44 -1.06
N GLU A 152 33.79 -11.97 -1.47
CA GLU A 152 33.18 -10.71 -1.05
C GLU A 152 31.69 -10.97 -0.85
N ALA A 153 31.11 -10.41 0.21
CA ALA A 153 29.73 -10.65 0.60
C ALA A 153 29.19 -9.41 1.30
N ARG A 154 27.95 -9.04 0.98
CA ARG A 154 27.25 -7.93 1.63
C ARG A 154 26.29 -8.36 2.74
N GLN A 155 25.94 -9.64 2.77
CA GLN A 155 25.00 -10.24 3.72
C GLN A 155 25.64 -11.42 4.44
N LEU A 156 25.13 -11.73 5.63
CA LEU A 156 25.40 -12.96 6.40
C LEU A 156 24.05 -13.42 6.95
N TYR A 157 23.76 -14.71 6.84
CA TYR A 157 22.51 -15.27 7.35
C TYR A 157 22.78 -16.14 8.58
N VAL A 158 22.09 -15.86 9.68
CA VAL A 158 22.22 -16.58 10.94
C VAL A 158 20.84 -17.10 11.33
N ASP A 159 20.71 -18.42 11.46
CA ASP A 159 19.45 -19.11 11.74
C ASP A 159 18.30 -18.73 10.77
N GLY A 160 18.67 -18.45 9.51
CA GLY A 160 17.77 -18.05 8.43
C GLY A 160 17.41 -16.56 8.38
N ARG A 161 17.90 -15.74 9.33
CA ARG A 161 17.68 -14.28 9.35
C ARG A 161 18.88 -13.51 8.83
N LEU A 162 18.63 -12.35 8.23
CA LEU A 162 19.69 -11.43 7.80
C LEU A 162 20.34 -10.75 9.02
N ALA A 163 21.67 -10.91 9.17
CA ALA A 163 22.46 -10.25 10.20
C ALA A 163 22.91 -8.85 9.75
N THR A 164 22.93 -7.89 10.68
CA THR A 164 23.28 -6.49 10.40
C THR A 164 24.77 -6.36 10.05
N ARG A 165 25.10 -5.84 8.87
CA ARG A 165 26.50 -5.52 8.54
C ARG A 165 26.98 -4.38 9.46
N ALA A 166 28.05 -4.60 10.21
CA ALA A 166 28.50 -3.74 11.31
C ALA A 166 28.55 -2.25 10.93
N ARG A 167 27.90 -1.38 11.72
CA ARG A 167 27.65 0.02 11.35
C ARG A 167 27.51 0.95 12.53
N THR A 168 27.80 2.23 12.31
CA THR A 168 27.49 3.29 13.27
C THR A 168 26.75 4.45 12.62
N GLU A 169 25.83 5.09 13.35
CA GLU A 169 25.06 6.24 12.86
C GLU A 169 25.89 7.52 12.96
N LEU A 170 25.99 8.28 11.87
CA LEU A 170 26.68 9.57 11.88
C LEU A 170 25.66 10.72 12.00
N PRO A 171 25.77 11.56 13.04
CA PRO A 171 24.86 12.70 13.21
C PRO A 171 25.06 13.71 12.08
N ARG A 172 24.00 13.97 11.31
CA ARG A 172 24.06 14.79 10.08
C ARG A 172 24.52 16.24 10.30
N ASP A 173 24.38 16.79 11.51
CA ASP A 173 24.85 18.13 11.87
C ASP A 173 26.36 18.19 12.19
N ALA A 174 27.02 17.05 12.33
CA ALA A 174 28.48 16.92 12.43
C ALA A 174 29.17 16.72 11.06
N LEU A 175 28.41 16.75 9.96
CA LEU A 175 28.89 16.49 8.59
C LEU A 175 28.67 17.71 7.69
N THR A 176 29.62 17.99 6.80
CA THR A 176 29.45 18.97 5.70
C THR A 176 29.76 18.30 4.37
N PHE A 177 28.72 18.07 3.56
CA PHE A 177 28.88 17.47 2.23
C PHE A 177 29.58 18.44 1.26
N THR A 178 30.53 17.91 0.48
CA THR A 178 31.29 18.65 -0.54
C THR A 178 31.32 17.86 -1.86
N ALA A 179 31.79 18.50 -2.94
CA ALA A 179 31.75 17.91 -4.29
C ALA A 179 32.56 16.60 -4.44
N ASP A 180 33.54 16.37 -3.56
CA ASP A 180 34.48 15.25 -3.60
C ASP A 180 34.63 14.50 -2.26
N GLY A 181 33.87 14.87 -1.23
CA GLY A 181 33.88 14.18 0.06
C GLY A 181 32.95 14.77 1.11
N VAL A 182 33.18 14.40 2.37
CA VAL A 182 32.43 14.90 3.54
C VAL A 182 33.43 15.46 4.55
N ASP A 183 33.34 16.75 4.87
CA ASP A 183 34.14 17.33 5.96
C ASP A 183 33.49 16.99 7.31
N LEU A 184 34.31 16.66 8.30
CA LEU A 184 33.92 16.16 9.62
C LEU A 184 34.11 17.21 10.72
N ALA A 185 33.19 17.25 11.69
CA ALA A 185 33.42 17.93 12.96
C ALA A 185 34.39 17.14 13.86
N ASP A 186 35.11 17.84 14.76
CA ASP A 186 36.07 17.25 15.72
C ASP A 186 35.52 16.05 16.52
N SER A 187 34.19 15.97 16.73
CA SER A 187 33.52 14.85 17.40
C SER A 187 33.58 13.52 16.64
N LEU A 188 33.87 13.54 15.34
CA LEU A 188 33.99 12.36 14.47
C LEU A 188 35.45 12.07 14.07
N ALA A 189 36.44 12.79 14.62
CA ALA A 189 37.85 12.63 14.30
C ALA A 189 38.42 11.23 14.57
N TRP A 190 37.75 10.44 15.41
CA TRP A 190 38.07 9.05 15.70
C TRP A 190 37.88 8.11 14.50
N LEU A 191 37.09 8.50 13.47
CA LEU A 191 36.93 7.73 12.24
C LEU A 191 38.24 7.56 11.46
N ALA A 192 39.26 8.39 11.72
CA ALA A 192 40.59 8.26 11.13
C ALA A 192 41.42 7.09 11.70
N ASP A 193 40.97 6.48 12.81
CA ASP A 193 41.64 5.35 13.47
C ASP A 193 41.05 3.98 13.07
N ILE A 194 40.09 3.91 12.13
CA ILE A 194 39.50 2.63 11.67
C ILE A 194 40.45 1.86 10.76
N ASP A 195 40.44 0.53 10.86
CA ASP A 195 41.19 -0.33 9.93
C ASP A 195 40.44 -0.45 8.59
N GLN A 196 41.18 -0.47 7.46
CA GLN A 196 40.64 -0.64 6.09
C GLN A 196 39.51 0.37 5.72
N PRO A 197 39.72 1.70 5.85
CA PRO A 197 38.69 2.70 5.58
C PRO A 197 38.15 2.67 4.14
N ASP A 198 38.97 2.24 3.18
CA ASP A 198 38.64 2.03 1.76
C ASP A 198 37.65 0.87 1.51
N ARG A 199 37.32 0.08 2.55
CA ARG A 199 36.25 -0.94 2.50
C ARG A 199 34.94 -0.46 3.14
N THR A 200 34.90 0.75 3.68
CA THR A 200 33.67 1.32 4.25
C THR A 200 32.84 2.03 3.19
N GLU A 201 31.56 2.26 3.49
CA GLU A 201 30.66 3.08 2.67
C GLU A 201 29.75 3.92 3.56
N LEU A 202 29.25 5.02 3.00
CA LEU A 202 28.16 5.79 3.59
C LEU A 202 26.82 5.31 3.04
N GLU A 203 25.89 4.99 3.93
CA GLU A 203 24.51 4.59 3.68
C GLU A 203 23.57 5.76 4.04
N PHE A 204 22.70 6.16 3.11
CA PHE A 204 21.83 7.33 3.24
C PHE A 204 20.37 6.93 3.02
N VAL A 205 19.54 6.99 4.06
CA VAL A 205 18.08 6.87 3.93
C VAL A 205 17.51 8.24 3.57
N GLY A 206 16.88 8.32 2.39
CA GLY A 206 16.20 9.51 1.89
C GLY A 206 14.68 9.46 2.08
N SER A 207 13.96 10.04 1.13
CA SER A 207 12.51 10.02 1.06
C SER A 207 12.01 8.74 0.39
N PHE A 208 12.31 8.59 -0.91
CA PHE A 208 12.00 7.42 -1.74
C PHE A 208 13.27 6.71 -2.25
N THR A 209 14.47 7.20 -1.91
CA THR A 209 15.75 6.56 -2.27
C THR A 209 16.48 6.01 -1.05
N HIS A 210 17.19 4.89 -1.24
CA HIS A 210 18.19 4.39 -0.30
C HIS A 210 19.52 4.34 -1.03
N ARG A 211 20.51 5.10 -0.56
CA ARG A 211 21.74 5.38 -1.32
C ARG A 211 22.99 4.87 -0.62
N ARG A 212 23.93 4.33 -1.39
CA ARG A 212 25.23 3.83 -0.89
C ARG A 212 26.37 4.41 -1.70
N SER A 213 27.42 4.88 -1.04
CA SER A 213 28.64 5.39 -1.68
C SER A 213 29.88 4.91 -0.93
N PRO A 214 30.80 4.16 -1.58
CA PRO A 214 32.04 3.74 -0.95
C PRO A 214 32.94 4.93 -0.56
N VAL A 215 33.73 4.72 0.47
CA VAL A 215 34.78 5.62 0.96
C VAL A 215 36.09 5.28 0.25
N ALA A 216 36.90 6.30 -0.05
CA ALA A 216 38.23 6.14 -0.61
C ALA A 216 39.34 6.28 0.44
N ASP A 217 39.17 7.18 1.42
CA ASP A 217 40.10 7.40 2.55
C ASP A 217 39.41 8.21 3.68
N ILE A 218 39.92 8.14 4.91
CA ILE A 218 39.44 8.94 6.04
C ILE A 218 40.60 9.61 6.80
N THR A 219 40.49 10.92 6.97
CA THR A 219 41.31 11.72 7.89
C THR A 219 40.47 12.26 9.04
N ALA A 220 41.13 12.79 10.08
CA ALA A 220 40.48 13.27 11.31
C ALA A 220 39.46 14.41 11.09
N ASP A 221 39.49 15.04 9.91
CA ASP A 221 38.66 16.17 9.49
C ASP A 221 37.87 15.90 8.20
N ARG A 222 38.00 14.72 7.56
CA ARG A 222 37.40 14.48 6.24
C ARG A 222 37.27 13.00 5.86
N ILE A 223 36.15 12.64 5.24
CA ILE A 223 35.96 11.41 4.46
C ILE A 223 36.12 11.77 2.97
N ALA A 224 37.11 11.19 2.30
CA ALA A 224 37.23 11.24 0.84
C ALA A 224 36.38 10.12 0.23
N MET A 225 35.57 10.42 -0.78
CA MET A 225 34.59 9.46 -1.31
C MET A 225 35.04 8.88 -2.66
N ALA A 226 34.73 7.61 -2.91
CA ALA A 226 35.05 6.92 -4.15
C ALA A 226 34.27 7.49 -5.36
N GLN A 227 34.81 7.30 -6.56
CA GLN A 227 34.27 7.83 -7.81
C GLN A 227 34.20 6.69 -8.85
N PRO A 228 33.10 6.57 -9.62
CA PRO A 228 32.04 7.57 -9.82
C PRO A 228 30.92 7.62 -8.77
N ALA A 229 30.87 6.71 -7.80
CA ALA A 229 29.78 6.61 -6.82
C ALA A 229 29.36 7.96 -6.18
N TRP A 230 30.31 8.76 -5.69
CA TRP A 230 29.98 10.03 -5.05
C TRP A 230 29.39 11.05 -6.01
N ASN A 231 29.90 11.13 -7.24
CA ASN A 231 29.28 11.95 -8.28
C ASN A 231 27.84 11.49 -8.54
N ASN A 232 27.59 10.19 -8.69
CA ASN A 232 26.25 9.67 -8.97
C ASN A 232 25.28 9.88 -7.79
N ASN A 233 25.75 9.83 -6.54
CA ASN A 233 24.94 10.10 -5.36
C ASN A 233 24.63 11.60 -5.11
N THR A 234 25.36 12.52 -5.76
CA THR A 234 25.28 13.98 -5.52
C THR A 234 24.60 14.79 -6.65
N TRP A 235 23.86 14.13 -7.55
CA TRP A 235 22.97 14.80 -8.51
C TRP A 235 21.73 13.96 -8.81
N GLY A 236 20.76 14.58 -9.48
CA GLY A 236 19.43 14.01 -9.68
C GLY A 236 18.49 14.46 -8.58
N TRP A 237 17.66 13.55 -8.11
CA TRP A 237 16.60 13.82 -7.13
C TRP A 237 16.87 13.09 -5.82
N ASP A 238 16.36 13.62 -4.71
CA ASP A 238 16.56 13.09 -3.34
C ASP A 238 18.05 12.80 -3.03
N THR A 239 18.93 13.76 -3.34
CA THR A 239 20.38 13.53 -3.28
C THR A 239 20.94 13.68 -1.87
N VAL A 240 22.15 13.17 -1.62
CA VAL A 240 22.76 13.16 -0.26
C VAL A 240 22.87 14.55 0.37
N GLN A 241 23.08 15.59 -0.44
CA GLN A 241 23.15 17.00 0.00
C GLN A 241 21.84 17.78 -0.13
N ARG A 242 20.80 17.21 -0.77
CA ARG A 242 19.45 17.75 -0.97
C ARG A 242 18.39 16.65 -1.00
N THR A 243 18.22 16.01 0.14
CA THR A 243 17.17 15.01 0.34
C THR A 243 15.83 15.68 0.67
N PHE A 244 14.74 15.08 0.21
CA PHE A 244 13.39 15.52 0.53
C PHE A 244 12.98 15.15 1.97
N ARG A 245 13.62 14.12 2.54
CA ARG A 245 13.54 13.76 3.96
C ARG A 245 14.87 13.18 4.43
N ALA A 246 15.50 13.85 5.39
CA ALA A 246 16.69 13.33 6.05
C ALA A 246 16.33 12.17 7.01
N GLY A 247 16.35 10.94 6.51
CA GLY A 247 16.38 9.73 7.35
C GLY A 247 17.75 9.50 8.00
N PRO A 248 17.98 8.36 8.67
CA PRO A 248 19.28 8.00 9.20
C PRO A 248 20.41 8.00 8.16
N LEU A 249 21.65 8.09 8.65
CA LEU A 249 22.87 8.02 7.84
C LEU A 249 23.90 7.19 8.59
N TYR A 250 24.36 6.10 7.99
CA TYR A 250 25.35 5.20 8.60
C TYR A 250 26.67 5.23 7.85
N ILE A 251 27.78 5.02 8.57
CA ILE A 251 28.99 4.46 7.99
C ILE A 251 29.05 2.97 8.38
N VAL A 252 29.34 2.10 7.41
CA VAL A 252 29.20 0.65 7.57
C VAL A 252 30.47 -0.09 7.13
N ASN A 253 30.59 -1.36 7.55
CA ASN A 253 31.63 -2.32 7.17
C ASN A 253 33.05 -2.03 7.70
N ALA A 254 33.17 -1.60 8.96
CA ALA A 254 34.43 -1.67 9.71
C ALA A 254 34.30 -2.63 10.90
N ARG A 255 35.40 -3.25 11.31
CA ARG A 255 35.44 -4.11 12.51
C ARG A 255 35.17 -3.31 13.79
N GLU A 256 35.57 -2.05 13.79
CA GLU A 256 35.45 -1.10 14.90
C GLU A 256 33.99 -0.72 15.18
N PHE A 257 33.07 -0.97 14.25
CA PHE A 257 31.62 -0.77 14.42
C PHE A 257 30.89 -2.03 14.88
N LEU A 258 31.60 -3.09 15.30
CA LEU A 258 30.99 -4.35 15.73
C LEU A 258 30.63 -4.26 17.23
N ASP A 259 29.63 -3.44 17.56
CA ASP A 259 29.32 -3.06 18.94
C ASP A 259 27.89 -3.37 19.39
N GLU A 260 26.95 -3.70 18.49
CA GLU A 260 25.57 -4.09 18.80
C GLU A 260 25.26 -5.58 18.52
N ASP A 261 24.26 -6.11 19.22
CA ASP A 261 23.83 -7.50 19.10
C ASP A 261 23.26 -7.80 17.69
N GLY A 262 23.71 -8.89 17.08
CA GLY A 262 23.33 -9.31 15.74
C GLY A 262 24.19 -8.73 14.60
N GLU A 263 25.24 -7.97 14.91
CA GLU A 263 26.14 -7.41 13.91
C GLU A 263 27.25 -8.36 13.45
N TRP A 264 27.76 -8.17 12.23
CA TRP A 264 28.86 -8.97 11.66
C TRP A 264 29.84 -8.19 10.76
N TYR A 265 31.05 -8.75 10.58
CA TYR A 265 32.10 -8.20 9.72
C TYR A 265 32.91 -9.31 9.03
N LEU A 266 33.24 -9.13 7.74
CA LEU A 266 34.13 -10.01 6.96
C LEU A 266 35.51 -9.38 6.79
N ASP A 267 36.49 -9.92 7.50
CA ASP A 267 37.90 -9.58 7.36
C ASP A 267 38.55 -10.46 6.28
N ARG A 268 38.70 -9.88 5.08
CA ARG A 268 39.28 -10.55 3.91
C ARG A 268 40.80 -10.70 4.03
N GLU A 269 41.48 -9.85 4.79
CA GLU A 269 42.94 -9.94 5.00
C GLU A 269 43.29 -11.00 6.05
N ALA A 270 42.52 -11.08 7.14
CA ALA A 270 42.67 -12.12 8.16
C ALA A 270 42.04 -13.47 7.74
N GLY A 271 41.16 -13.47 6.74
CA GLY A 271 40.42 -14.66 6.30
C GLY A 271 39.40 -15.13 7.35
N LYS A 272 38.67 -14.18 7.95
CA LYS A 272 37.77 -14.43 9.09
C LYS A 272 36.40 -13.76 8.93
N VAL A 273 35.38 -14.41 9.47
CA VAL A 273 34.08 -13.78 9.76
C VAL A 273 34.00 -13.52 11.25
N TYR A 274 33.54 -12.34 11.61
CA TYR A 274 33.24 -11.90 12.96
C TYR A 274 31.73 -11.73 13.11
N TYR A 275 31.17 -12.17 14.23
CA TYR A 275 29.74 -12.04 14.54
C TYR A 275 29.54 -11.75 16.02
N LYS A 276 28.72 -10.75 16.34
CA LYS A 276 28.24 -10.52 17.69
C LYS A 276 26.83 -11.14 17.81
N PRO A 277 26.63 -12.23 18.58
CA PRO A 277 25.32 -12.88 18.69
C PRO A 277 24.25 -11.97 19.29
N LEU A 278 23.00 -12.33 19.05
CA LEU A 278 21.86 -11.83 19.81
C LEU A 278 21.89 -12.38 21.25
N ASP A 279 21.40 -11.62 22.24
CA ASP A 279 21.28 -12.08 23.62
C ASP A 279 20.63 -13.48 23.73
N GLY A 280 21.33 -14.39 24.41
CA GLY A 280 20.94 -15.79 24.59
C GLY A 280 21.19 -16.73 23.40
N GLN A 281 21.73 -16.27 22.26
CA GLN A 281 22.01 -17.12 21.09
C GLN A 281 23.35 -17.87 21.22
N ASP A 282 23.34 -19.18 20.96
CA ASP A 282 24.56 -20.01 20.91
C ASP A 282 25.08 -20.12 19.47
N VAL A 283 26.12 -19.33 19.15
CA VAL A 283 26.78 -19.33 17.84
C VAL A 283 27.38 -20.69 17.46
N THR A 284 27.63 -21.57 18.43
CA THR A 284 28.19 -22.91 18.15
C THR A 284 27.14 -23.93 17.70
N GLU A 285 25.85 -23.65 17.96
CA GLU A 285 24.71 -24.43 17.45
C GLU A 285 23.99 -23.73 16.28
N ALA A 286 24.21 -22.42 16.09
CA ALA A 286 23.58 -21.61 15.04
C ALA A 286 23.98 -22.01 13.60
N SER A 287 23.03 -21.89 12.67
CA SER A 287 23.25 -22.09 11.25
C SER A 287 23.70 -20.78 10.59
N VAL A 288 25.02 -20.59 10.48
CA VAL A 288 25.61 -19.40 9.82
C VAL A 288 26.00 -19.68 8.37
N GLU A 289 25.38 -18.99 7.42
CA GLU A 289 25.63 -19.13 5.98
C GLU A 289 26.15 -17.80 5.39
N LEU A 290 27.31 -17.86 4.73
CA LEU A 290 27.92 -16.73 4.03
C LEU A 290 27.69 -16.88 2.51
N PRO A 291 26.88 -16.00 1.87
CA PRO A 291 26.60 -16.04 0.45
C PRO A 291 27.83 -15.76 -0.42
N ARG A 292 27.83 -16.29 -1.65
CA ARG A 292 28.92 -16.08 -2.64
C ARG A 292 28.45 -15.88 -4.08
N LEU A 293 27.27 -16.38 -4.44
CA LEU A 293 26.68 -16.16 -5.76
C LEU A 293 25.68 -15.01 -5.71
N GLU A 294 25.51 -14.29 -6.82
CA GLU A 294 24.44 -13.28 -6.96
C GLU A 294 23.14 -13.87 -7.52
N THR A 295 23.27 -14.96 -8.28
CA THR A 295 22.17 -15.65 -8.95
C THR A 295 22.29 -17.15 -8.72
N LEU A 296 21.14 -17.83 -8.61
CA LEU A 296 21.02 -19.27 -8.43
C LEU A 296 20.52 -19.95 -9.70
N LEU A 297 19.46 -19.40 -10.31
CA LEU A 297 18.83 -19.94 -11.53
C LEU A 297 18.75 -18.84 -12.60
N GLU A 298 19.28 -19.15 -13.78
CA GLU A 298 19.21 -18.28 -14.97
C GLU A 298 18.31 -18.96 -16.01
N ILE A 299 17.05 -18.55 -16.13
CA ILE A 299 16.06 -19.14 -17.05
C ILE A 299 15.95 -18.22 -18.26
N GLY A 300 16.86 -18.36 -19.24
CA GLY A 300 16.79 -17.53 -20.43
C GLY A 300 17.53 -18.01 -21.67
N GLY A 301 16.80 -17.96 -22.78
CA GLY A 301 17.25 -18.37 -24.11
C GLY A 301 17.74 -17.20 -24.94
N THR A 302 17.32 -17.17 -26.20
CA THR A 302 17.41 -15.99 -27.09
C THR A 302 16.03 -15.67 -27.65
N TYR A 303 15.82 -14.50 -28.24
CA TYR A 303 14.53 -14.19 -28.86
C TYR A 303 14.20 -15.09 -30.08
N ASP A 304 15.19 -15.76 -30.68
CA ASP A 304 14.99 -16.75 -31.75
C ASP A 304 14.72 -18.17 -31.20
N GLU A 305 15.30 -18.49 -30.04
CA GLU A 305 15.21 -19.79 -29.35
C GLU A 305 14.95 -19.54 -27.84
N PRO A 306 13.69 -19.23 -27.44
CA PRO A 306 13.35 -18.94 -26.04
C PRO A 306 13.26 -20.21 -25.18
N VAL A 307 13.38 -20.05 -23.86
CA VAL A 307 13.13 -21.14 -22.90
C VAL A 307 11.63 -21.35 -22.72
N HIS A 308 11.15 -22.59 -22.63
CA HIS A 308 9.71 -22.82 -22.48
C HIS A 308 9.27 -24.12 -21.84
N ASP A 309 8.02 -24.13 -21.36
CA ASP A 309 7.33 -25.28 -20.78
C ASP A 309 8.11 -25.90 -19.60
N LEU A 310 8.56 -25.04 -18.69
CA LEU A 310 9.28 -25.42 -17.47
C LEU A 310 8.43 -25.16 -16.23
N ARG A 311 8.53 -26.06 -15.25
CA ARG A 311 7.92 -25.90 -13.92
C ARG A 311 8.95 -26.10 -12.82
N PHE A 312 8.91 -25.25 -11.80
CA PHE A 312 9.74 -25.32 -10.60
C PHE A 312 8.83 -25.29 -9.37
N SER A 313 8.80 -26.38 -8.58
CA SER A 313 7.79 -26.54 -7.52
C SER A 313 8.32 -27.11 -6.21
N GLY A 314 8.10 -26.39 -5.10
CA GLY A 314 8.44 -26.86 -3.74
C GLY A 314 9.91 -26.66 -3.37
N ILE A 315 10.61 -25.70 -4.01
CA ILE A 315 12.05 -25.50 -3.88
C ILE A 315 12.33 -24.24 -3.04
N GLN A 316 13.23 -24.36 -2.06
CA GLN A 316 13.77 -23.20 -1.38
C GLN A 316 15.02 -22.67 -2.12
N PHE A 317 15.05 -21.37 -2.39
CA PHE A 317 16.16 -20.62 -2.99
C PHE A 317 16.76 -19.69 -1.92
N THR A 318 18.08 -19.76 -1.71
CA THR A 318 18.74 -19.03 -0.64
C THR A 318 20.22 -18.73 -0.87
N GLY A 319 20.80 -17.86 -0.04
CA GLY A 319 22.23 -17.68 0.08
C GLY A 319 22.86 -16.91 -1.07
N THR A 320 22.20 -15.86 -1.57
CA THR A 320 22.80 -14.92 -2.52
C THR A 320 23.33 -13.65 -1.86
N THR A 321 24.28 -13.00 -2.53
CA THR A 321 24.82 -11.67 -2.21
C THR A 321 24.58 -10.75 -3.41
N TRP A 322 24.83 -9.45 -3.29
CA TRP A 322 24.98 -8.59 -4.47
C TRP A 322 26.10 -7.58 -4.24
N THR A 323 27.19 -7.68 -5.00
CA THR A 323 28.47 -7.04 -4.68
C THR A 323 28.67 -5.69 -5.38
N THR A 324 27.86 -5.33 -6.39
CA THR A 324 27.96 -4.05 -7.11
C THR A 324 28.02 -2.83 -6.16
N PRO A 325 27.21 -2.72 -5.09
CA PRO A 325 27.28 -1.57 -4.18
C PRO A 325 28.59 -1.45 -3.38
N SER A 326 29.39 -2.53 -3.31
CA SER A 326 30.73 -2.54 -2.69
C SER A 326 31.85 -2.14 -3.67
N THR A 327 31.53 -1.85 -4.94
CA THR A 327 32.49 -1.39 -5.96
C THR A 327 32.45 0.14 -6.09
N ASP A 328 33.42 0.74 -6.79
CA ASP A 328 33.50 2.19 -7.07
C ASP A 328 32.24 2.82 -7.70
N GLU A 329 31.30 2.00 -8.19
CA GLU A 329 29.98 2.41 -8.68
C GLU A 329 28.99 2.77 -7.55
N GLY A 330 29.08 2.10 -6.40
CA GLY A 330 28.13 2.25 -5.29
C GLY A 330 26.70 1.85 -5.66
N TYR A 331 25.73 2.49 -5.01
CA TYR A 331 24.30 2.36 -5.31
C TYR A 331 23.62 3.73 -5.21
N ALA A 332 23.62 4.47 -6.32
CA ALA A 332 22.93 5.76 -6.44
C ALA A 332 21.47 5.54 -6.89
N SER A 333 20.63 5.03 -5.97
CA SER A 333 19.20 4.77 -6.21
C SER A 333 18.48 5.99 -6.80
N GLN A 334 17.68 5.73 -7.84
CA GLN A 334 16.83 6.70 -8.52
C GLN A 334 15.36 6.50 -8.19
N GLN A 335 14.89 5.25 -8.15
CA GLN A 335 13.62 4.82 -7.53
C GLN A 335 13.54 3.28 -7.58
N THR A 336 13.12 2.63 -6.49
CA THR A 336 12.67 1.22 -6.47
C THR A 336 13.60 0.24 -7.22
N GLY A 337 14.87 0.14 -6.78
CA GLY A 337 15.83 -0.81 -7.35
C GLY A 337 16.52 -0.35 -8.65
N ALA A 338 16.12 0.78 -9.24
CA ALA A 338 16.83 1.42 -10.33
C ALA A 338 17.94 2.33 -9.81
N TYR A 339 19.15 2.26 -10.40
CA TYR A 339 20.31 3.01 -9.93
C TYR A 339 21.20 3.54 -11.06
N LEU A 340 21.92 4.63 -10.77
CA LEU A 340 22.87 5.26 -11.68
C LEU A 340 24.29 4.69 -11.50
N VAL A 341 24.97 4.40 -12.62
CA VAL A 341 26.35 3.90 -12.69
C VAL A 341 27.20 4.69 -13.68
N GLY A 342 28.52 4.52 -13.64
CA GLY A 342 29.47 5.04 -14.60
C GLY A 342 29.69 6.55 -14.48
N SER A 343 30.52 7.08 -15.38
CA SER A 343 30.88 8.51 -15.46
C SER A 343 30.63 9.14 -16.82
N ASP A 344 30.11 8.39 -17.80
CA ASP A 344 29.91 8.81 -19.20
C ASP A 344 28.67 9.72 -19.41
N HIS A 345 28.17 10.34 -18.34
CA HIS A 345 27.05 11.28 -18.38
C HIS A 345 27.56 12.71 -18.63
N ASP A 346 26.76 13.58 -19.26
CA ASP A 346 27.06 15.01 -19.47
C ASP A 346 26.98 15.84 -18.16
N ARG A 347 27.50 15.33 -17.04
CA ARG A 347 27.45 15.95 -15.71
C ARG A 347 28.23 17.27 -15.67
N PRO A 348 27.59 18.41 -15.34
CA PRO A 348 28.28 19.68 -15.16
C PRO A 348 29.35 19.63 -14.06
N ALA A 349 30.45 20.38 -14.24
CA ALA A 349 31.52 20.44 -13.24
C ALA A 349 31.09 21.09 -11.91
N ASP A 350 29.98 21.83 -11.90
CA ASP A 350 29.35 22.44 -10.72
C ASP A 350 28.07 21.70 -10.26
N ALA A 351 27.78 20.51 -10.82
CA ALA A 351 26.55 19.73 -10.57
C ALA A 351 26.21 19.51 -9.10
N PHE A 352 27.22 19.40 -8.21
CA PHE A 352 27.01 19.31 -6.76
C PHE A 352 26.16 20.48 -6.21
N ALA A 353 26.29 21.67 -6.78
CA ALA A 353 25.55 22.87 -6.40
C ALA A 353 24.37 23.17 -7.34
N THR A 354 24.42 22.75 -8.61
CA THR A 354 23.45 23.14 -9.66
C THR A 354 22.46 22.03 -10.06
N CYS A 355 22.71 20.77 -9.70
CA CYS A 355 21.93 19.60 -10.12
C CYS A 355 21.48 18.70 -8.94
N ALA A 356 21.49 19.22 -7.71
CA ALA A 356 21.12 18.48 -6.51
C ALA A 356 19.61 18.26 -6.33
N GLU A 357 18.79 19.00 -7.08
CA GLU A 357 17.32 18.89 -7.13
C GLU A 357 16.89 18.80 -8.61
N GLY A 358 17.59 17.97 -9.38
CA GLY A 358 17.51 17.86 -10.84
C GLY A 358 18.19 19.00 -11.61
N CYS A 359 18.49 18.75 -12.89
CA CYS A 359 18.91 19.76 -13.88
C CYS A 359 18.72 19.19 -15.30
N LYS A 360 18.86 20.02 -16.34
CA LYS A 360 18.56 19.60 -17.72
C LYS A 360 19.48 18.50 -18.23
N GLU A 361 20.75 18.59 -17.84
CA GLU A 361 21.80 17.65 -18.16
C GLU A 361 21.58 16.28 -17.49
N PHE A 362 21.01 16.27 -16.27
CA PHE A 362 20.65 15.03 -15.57
C PHE A 362 19.55 14.24 -16.29
N GLU A 363 18.62 14.91 -16.99
CA GLU A 363 17.58 14.21 -17.76
C GLU A 363 18.17 13.28 -18.83
N GLY A 364 19.37 13.58 -19.36
CA GLY A 364 20.09 12.71 -20.29
C GLY A 364 20.57 11.38 -19.67
N ALA A 365 20.76 11.33 -18.35
CA ALA A 365 21.20 10.14 -17.63
C ALA A 365 20.06 9.12 -17.39
N ARG A 366 18.79 9.49 -17.58
CA ARG A 366 17.65 8.59 -17.30
C ARG A 366 17.68 7.29 -18.11
N ASN A 367 18.19 7.34 -19.33
CA ASN A 367 18.31 6.19 -20.23
C ASN A 367 19.56 5.33 -19.98
N THR A 368 20.32 5.59 -18.91
CA THR A 368 21.51 4.82 -18.50
C THR A 368 21.37 4.19 -17.12
N PHE A 369 20.18 4.30 -16.49
CA PHE A 369 19.89 3.63 -15.23
C PHE A 369 19.89 2.11 -15.41
N LEU A 370 20.39 1.39 -14.40
CA LEU A 370 20.41 -0.07 -14.35
C LEU A 370 19.39 -0.59 -13.33
N GLN A 371 18.86 -1.79 -13.55
CA GLN A 371 18.04 -2.51 -12.55
C GLN A 371 18.89 -3.42 -11.67
N MET A 372 18.51 -3.56 -10.40
CA MET A 372 19.08 -4.57 -9.48
C MET A 372 18.82 -6.00 -10.00
N PRO A 373 19.82 -6.90 -10.00
CA PRO A 373 19.65 -8.29 -10.46
C PRO A 373 18.94 -9.16 -9.41
N ALA A 374 18.31 -10.26 -9.87
CA ALA A 374 17.60 -11.21 -9.01
C ALA A 374 18.33 -12.54 -8.78
N ALA A 375 17.96 -13.26 -7.72
CA ALA A 375 18.46 -14.59 -7.39
C ALA A 375 17.93 -15.68 -8.31
N VAL A 376 16.67 -15.56 -8.77
CA VAL A 376 16.10 -16.34 -9.86
C VAL A 376 15.67 -15.38 -10.96
N GLN A 377 16.07 -15.65 -12.20
CA GLN A 377 15.89 -14.74 -13.33
C GLN A 377 15.20 -15.46 -14.48
N VAL A 378 14.23 -14.79 -15.14
CA VAL A 378 13.46 -15.33 -16.28
C VAL A 378 13.40 -14.28 -17.39
N SER A 379 14.05 -14.49 -18.53
CA SER A 379 14.00 -13.58 -19.71
C SER A 379 14.11 -14.37 -21.02
N ALA A 380 13.58 -13.85 -22.13
CA ALA A 380 13.48 -14.58 -23.41
C ALA A 380 12.90 -16.00 -23.21
N ALA A 381 11.72 -16.07 -22.60
CA ALA A 381 11.09 -17.30 -22.14
C ALA A 381 9.55 -17.23 -22.16
N HIS A 382 8.86 -18.36 -22.30
CA HIS A 382 7.41 -18.40 -22.13
C HIS A 382 6.86 -19.72 -21.56
N ARG A 383 5.70 -19.70 -20.89
CA ARG A 383 5.12 -20.86 -20.20
C ARG A 383 6.06 -21.40 -19.12
N ILE A 384 6.35 -20.54 -18.15
CA ILE A 384 7.21 -20.85 -17.00
C ILE A 384 6.38 -20.77 -15.72
N GLU A 385 6.35 -21.86 -14.94
CA GLU A 385 5.59 -21.95 -13.69
C GLU A 385 6.54 -22.08 -12.50
N LEU A 386 6.38 -21.20 -11.51
CA LEU A 386 7.15 -21.15 -10.27
C LEU A 386 6.13 -21.26 -9.12
N SER A 387 5.94 -22.45 -8.57
CA SER A 387 4.92 -22.74 -7.55
C SER A 387 5.52 -23.22 -6.23
N ASP A 388 4.85 -23.02 -5.09
CA ASP A 388 5.23 -23.63 -3.80
C ASP A 388 6.68 -23.31 -3.34
N ASN A 389 7.33 -22.30 -3.91
CA ASN A 389 8.75 -22.05 -3.70
C ASN A 389 8.97 -21.08 -2.53
N VAL A 390 10.14 -21.14 -1.90
CA VAL A 390 10.51 -20.25 -0.80
C VAL A 390 11.77 -19.49 -1.18
N TYR A 391 11.69 -18.16 -1.26
CA TYR A 391 12.79 -17.27 -1.56
C TYR A 391 13.21 -16.59 -0.26
N THR A 392 14.36 -16.96 0.28
CA THR A 392 14.78 -16.48 1.60
C THR A 392 16.27 -16.41 1.77
N GLY A 393 16.76 -15.44 2.53
CA GLY A 393 18.20 -15.15 2.61
C GLY A 393 18.76 -14.75 1.25
N ILE A 394 18.16 -13.72 0.64
CA ILE A 394 18.48 -13.23 -0.70
C ILE A 394 19.15 -11.84 -0.61
N GLY A 395 20.33 -11.68 -1.22
CA GLY A 395 21.14 -10.46 -1.16
C GLY A 395 20.72 -9.32 -2.10
N SER A 396 19.68 -9.53 -2.91
CA SER A 396 19.10 -8.56 -3.85
C SER A 396 17.60 -8.84 -4.06
N VAL A 397 17.12 -8.89 -5.32
CA VAL A 397 15.74 -9.26 -5.67
C VAL A 397 15.54 -10.78 -5.59
N GLY A 398 14.40 -11.25 -5.08
CA GLY A 398 14.03 -12.67 -5.05
C GLY A 398 13.89 -13.27 -6.45
N LEU A 399 12.94 -12.75 -7.23
CA LEU A 399 12.59 -13.21 -8.57
C LEU A 399 12.49 -12.04 -9.57
N GLY A 400 13.21 -12.16 -10.68
CA GLY A 400 13.19 -11.22 -11.80
C GLY A 400 12.54 -11.83 -13.04
N ILE A 401 11.57 -11.13 -13.64
CA ILE A 401 10.79 -11.58 -14.81
C ILE A 401 10.85 -10.53 -15.92
N GLY A 402 11.52 -10.82 -17.02
CA GLY A 402 11.66 -9.91 -18.15
C GLY A 402 12.30 -8.58 -17.77
N ASN A 403 13.30 -8.59 -16.88
CA ASN A 403 14.07 -7.39 -16.54
C ASN A 403 15.06 -7.06 -17.65
N ASP A 404 15.61 -5.84 -17.63
CA ASP A 404 16.56 -5.35 -18.61
C ASP A 404 17.82 -6.23 -18.71
N ALA A 405 18.51 -6.14 -19.84
CA ALA A 405 19.68 -6.97 -20.16
C ALA A 405 20.82 -6.89 -19.12
N ASN A 406 20.87 -5.84 -18.29
CA ASN A 406 21.86 -5.73 -17.22
C ASN A 406 21.51 -6.58 -15.98
N ALA A 407 20.24 -6.90 -15.77
CA ALA A 407 19.70 -7.59 -14.59
C ALA A 407 19.46 -9.09 -14.83
N HIS A 408 19.71 -9.57 -16.06
CA HIS A 408 19.72 -10.98 -16.43
C HIS A 408 21.15 -11.42 -16.80
N ALA A 409 21.69 -12.42 -16.10
CA ALA A 409 23.11 -12.83 -16.19
C ALA A 409 23.56 -13.29 -17.60
N THR A 410 22.62 -13.64 -18.48
CA THR A 410 22.91 -13.99 -19.88
C THR A 410 23.19 -12.77 -20.77
N GLY A 411 22.93 -11.54 -20.30
CA GLY A 411 22.94 -10.33 -21.12
C GLY A 411 21.75 -10.18 -22.07
N ILE A 412 20.73 -11.03 -21.93
CA ILE A 412 19.47 -10.99 -22.70
C ILE A 412 18.34 -10.81 -21.70
N GLY A 413 17.74 -9.61 -21.71
CA GLY A 413 16.62 -9.24 -20.85
C GLY A 413 15.26 -9.38 -21.56
N LEU A 414 14.22 -8.87 -20.91
CA LEU A 414 12.86 -8.70 -21.44
C LEU A 414 12.27 -10.01 -22.04
N GLY A 415 11.21 -9.90 -22.85
CA GLY A 415 10.69 -11.00 -23.66
C GLY A 415 10.20 -12.21 -22.87
N ALA A 416 9.44 -11.98 -21.80
CA ALA A 416 8.88 -13.01 -20.94
C ALA A 416 7.35 -13.03 -21.06
N SER A 417 6.74 -14.18 -21.39
CA SER A 417 5.27 -14.29 -21.52
C SER A 417 4.66 -15.57 -20.95
N ASP A 418 3.42 -15.52 -20.47
CA ASP A 418 2.75 -16.66 -19.82
C ASP A 418 3.62 -17.21 -18.65
N ILE A 419 3.89 -16.33 -17.69
CA ILE A 419 4.73 -16.60 -16.53
C ILE A 419 3.85 -16.63 -15.29
N VAL A 420 3.86 -17.73 -14.55
CA VAL A 420 3.01 -17.95 -13.38
C VAL A 420 3.87 -18.11 -12.13
N VAL A 421 3.72 -17.21 -11.16
CA VAL A 421 4.35 -17.27 -9.83
C VAL A 421 3.23 -17.44 -8.81
N THR A 422 3.16 -18.59 -8.15
CA THR A 422 2.02 -18.88 -7.28
C THR A 422 2.33 -19.64 -6.01
N ARG A 423 1.58 -19.37 -4.94
CA ARG A 423 1.64 -20.10 -3.66
C ARG A 423 3.07 -20.18 -3.08
N SER A 424 3.89 -19.18 -3.41
CA SER A 424 5.29 -19.08 -3.03
C SER A 424 5.46 -18.04 -1.92
N GLN A 425 6.57 -18.12 -1.18
CA GLN A 425 6.87 -17.25 -0.04
C GLN A 425 8.17 -16.50 -0.29
N PHE A 426 8.19 -15.21 -0.02
CA PHE A 426 9.36 -14.33 -0.12
C PHE A 426 9.56 -13.64 1.22
N HIS A 427 10.66 -13.95 1.91
CA HIS A 427 10.95 -13.38 3.24
C HIS A 427 12.44 -13.36 3.56
N GLU A 428 12.91 -12.43 4.39
CA GLU A 428 14.34 -12.24 4.69
C GLU A 428 15.15 -11.93 3.41
N THR A 429 14.64 -11.01 2.57
CA THR A 429 15.33 -10.53 1.36
C THR A 429 15.85 -9.11 1.56
N ALA A 430 17.12 -8.90 1.23
CA ALA A 430 17.78 -7.60 1.32
C ALA A 430 17.12 -6.58 0.37
N GLY A 431 16.73 -7.01 -0.83
CA GLY A 431 15.95 -6.26 -1.81
C GLY A 431 14.53 -6.78 -1.97
N GLN A 432 13.93 -6.49 -3.13
CA GLN A 432 12.52 -6.70 -3.46
C GLN A 432 12.15 -8.19 -3.58
N ALA A 433 10.88 -8.56 -3.42
CA ALA A 433 10.47 -9.96 -3.61
C ALA A 433 10.41 -10.31 -5.10
N ILE A 434 9.62 -9.57 -5.88
CA ILE A 434 9.40 -9.83 -7.31
C ILE A 434 9.51 -8.54 -8.11
N VAL A 435 10.27 -8.56 -9.21
CA VAL A 435 10.36 -7.46 -10.18
C VAL A 435 10.04 -7.98 -11.59
N ALA A 436 8.94 -7.51 -12.18
CA ALA A 436 8.53 -7.82 -13.54
C ALA A 436 8.69 -6.61 -14.48
N GLY A 437 9.27 -6.82 -15.66
CA GLY A 437 9.55 -5.78 -16.65
C GLY A 437 10.87 -5.03 -16.46
N GLY A 438 11.23 -4.25 -17.48
CA GLY A 438 12.42 -3.38 -17.51
C GLY A 438 12.13 -1.90 -17.22
N ILE A 439 13.17 -1.08 -17.19
CA ILE A 439 13.09 0.40 -17.11
C ILE A 439 13.73 1.09 -18.33
N ALA A 440 14.56 0.39 -19.11
CA ALA A 440 15.23 0.93 -20.29
C ALA A 440 14.29 1.15 -21.48
N LEU A 441 14.78 1.79 -22.55
CA LEU A 441 13.98 2.19 -23.72
C LEU A 441 13.17 1.05 -24.36
N ASP A 442 13.77 -0.15 -24.48
CA ASP A 442 13.11 -1.31 -25.08
C ASP A 442 11.98 -1.89 -24.19
N SER A 443 11.94 -1.56 -22.88
CA SER A 443 10.87 -2.05 -21.99
C SER A 443 9.53 -1.39 -22.28
N HIS A 444 9.53 -0.09 -22.61
CA HIS A 444 8.32 0.70 -22.88
C HIS A 444 7.96 0.80 -24.37
N HIS A 445 8.97 0.76 -25.25
CA HIS A 445 8.85 0.93 -26.70
C HIS A 445 9.84 -0.03 -27.39
N PRO A 446 9.58 -1.34 -27.33
CA PRO A 446 10.52 -2.37 -27.79
C PRO A 446 10.87 -2.22 -29.27
N SER A 447 12.17 -2.29 -29.58
CA SER A 447 12.70 -2.31 -30.94
C SER A 447 12.47 -3.65 -31.67
N ASP A 448 12.14 -4.70 -30.93
CA ASP A 448 11.72 -6.03 -31.41
C ASP A 448 10.49 -6.49 -30.62
N GLU A 449 9.40 -6.86 -31.31
CA GLU A 449 8.13 -7.26 -30.67
C GLU A 449 8.27 -8.41 -29.67
N ARG A 450 9.32 -9.23 -29.80
CA ARG A 450 9.63 -10.35 -28.91
C ARG A 450 10.21 -9.94 -27.56
N MET A 451 10.51 -8.65 -27.36
CA MET A 451 10.92 -8.08 -26.08
C MET A 451 9.73 -7.74 -25.18
N ILE A 452 8.49 -7.77 -25.67
CA ILE A 452 7.30 -7.48 -24.83
C ILE A 452 7.26 -8.45 -23.63
N VAL A 453 7.00 -7.90 -22.45
CA VAL A 453 6.72 -8.67 -21.24
C VAL A 453 5.21 -8.64 -21.02
N GLU A 454 4.57 -9.81 -21.10
CA GLU A 454 3.09 -9.91 -21.08
C GLU A 454 2.57 -11.16 -20.35
N ASP A 455 1.30 -11.16 -19.96
CA ASP A 455 0.63 -12.31 -19.33
C ASP A 455 1.40 -12.88 -18.10
N VAL A 456 1.86 -11.99 -17.22
CA VAL A 456 2.54 -12.36 -15.97
C VAL A 456 1.53 -12.46 -14.84
N THR A 457 1.29 -13.67 -14.33
CA THR A 457 0.43 -13.90 -13.16
C THR A 457 1.29 -14.07 -11.90
N ILE A 458 1.02 -13.25 -10.90
CA ILE A 458 1.61 -13.33 -9.56
C ILE A 458 0.44 -13.52 -8.59
N SER A 459 0.17 -14.74 -8.12
CA SER A 459 -0.99 -15.00 -7.27
C SER A 459 -0.79 -15.89 -6.05
N ASP A 460 -1.54 -15.61 -4.99
CA ASP A 460 -1.57 -16.46 -3.78
C ASP A 460 -0.20 -16.56 -3.07
N ASN A 461 0.68 -15.56 -3.26
CA ASN A 461 2.00 -15.51 -2.65
C ASN A 461 2.01 -14.74 -1.32
N LEU A 462 2.94 -15.11 -0.44
CA LEU A 462 3.30 -14.33 0.75
C LEU A 462 4.57 -13.52 0.48
N VAL A 463 4.51 -12.21 0.70
CA VAL A 463 5.66 -11.31 0.70
C VAL A 463 5.75 -10.67 2.09
N ASP A 464 6.77 -11.03 2.87
CA ASP A 464 6.86 -10.69 4.29
C ASP A 464 8.30 -10.39 4.70
N ASN A 465 8.57 -9.21 5.28
CA ASN A 465 9.93 -8.80 5.68
C ASN A 465 10.94 -8.84 4.52
N VAL A 466 10.73 -7.94 3.55
CA VAL A 466 11.54 -7.79 2.33
C VAL A 466 12.01 -6.33 2.17
N ALA A 467 12.96 -6.09 1.27
CA ALA A 467 13.63 -4.80 1.08
C ALA A 467 14.38 -4.30 2.34
N ILE A 468 14.93 -5.23 3.13
CA ILE A 468 15.53 -4.93 4.45
C ILE A 468 16.74 -3.97 4.35
N GLU A 469 17.60 -4.15 3.34
CA GLU A 469 18.82 -3.34 3.11
C GLU A 469 18.73 -2.38 1.91
N TYR A 470 17.83 -2.64 0.96
CA TYR A 470 17.53 -1.77 -0.19
C TYR A 470 16.10 -1.25 -0.03
N LYS A 471 15.93 -0.40 1.00
CA LYS A 471 14.65 0.04 1.56
C LYS A 471 13.74 0.77 0.57
N ASP A 472 14.30 1.32 -0.50
CA ASP A 472 13.57 1.94 -1.63
C ASP A 472 12.80 0.92 -2.49
N GLY A 473 13.08 -0.38 -2.32
CA GLY A 473 12.39 -1.47 -2.97
C GLY A 473 10.94 -1.61 -2.52
N ALA A 474 10.04 -1.81 -3.50
CA ALA A 474 8.68 -2.25 -3.26
C ALA A 474 8.64 -3.78 -3.14
N GLY A 475 7.63 -4.33 -2.45
CA GLY A 475 7.46 -5.78 -2.33
C GLY A 475 7.34 -6.45 -3.70
N ILE A 476 6.37 -5.99 -4.49
CA ILE A 476 6.19 -6.39 -5.89
C ILE A 476 6.29 -5.14 -6.76
N LEU A 477 7.16 -5.15 -7.77
CA LEU A 477 7.22 -4.14 -8.82
C LEU A 477 6.86 -4.77 -10.16
N ALA A 478 5.90 -4.19 -10.89
CA ALA A 478 5.65 -4.50 -12.30
C ALA A 478 5.77 -3.21 -13.10
N THR A 479 6.84 -3.03 -13.88
CA THR A 479 7.09 -1.80 -14.63
C THR A 479 6.23 -1.75 -15.91
N TYR A 480 6.83 -1.84 -17.10
CA TYR A 480 6.12 -1.82 -18.38
C TYR A 480 5.70 -3.24 -18.78
N VAL A 481 4.65 -3.74 -18.11
CA VAL A 481 4.07 -5.07 -18.37
C VAL A 481 2.67 -4.92 -18.98
N THR A 482 2.38 -5.75 -19.96
CA THR A 482 1.05 -5.91 -20.57
C THR A 482 0.29 -7.05 -19.87
N ARG A 483 -0.95 -6.83 -19.42
CA ARG A 483 -1.80 -7.88 -18.81
C ARG A 483 -1.14 -8.60 -17.62
N ALA A 484 -0.43 -7.87 -16.75
CA ALA A 484 -0.02 -8.39 -15.44
C ALA A 484 -1.26 -8.66 -14.58
N ASN A 485 -1.27 -9.80 -13.89
CA ASN A 485 -2.36 -10.23 -13.03
C ASN A 485 -1.80 -10.51 -11.62
N ILE A 486 -1.76 -9.48 -10.79
CA ILE A 486 -1.21 -9.50 -9.43
C ILE A 486 -2.38 -9.67 -8.46
N VAL A 487 -2.68 -10.92 -8.09
CA VAL A 487 -3.98 -11.27 -7.47
C VAL A 487 -3.86 -12.13 -6.22
N ARG A 488 -4.60 -11.83 -5.15
CA ARG A 488 -4.58 -12.64 -3.90
C ARG A 488 -3.21 -12.78 -3.26
N ASN A 489 -2.34 -11.78 -3.34
CA ASN A 489 -1.06 -11.79 -2.61
C ASN A 489 -1.23 -11.10 -1.26
N GLU A 490 -0.55 -11.59 -0.23
CA GLU A 490 -0.40 -10.90 1.05
C GLU A 490 0.98 -10.26 1.12
N VAL A 491 1.04 -8.94 1.30
CA VAL A 491 2.28 -8.15 1.24
C VAL A 491 2.40 -7.31 2.50
N ARG A 492 3.42 -7.58 3.31
CA ARG A 492 3.54 -7.01 4.66
C ARG A 492 4.96 -6.84 5.19
N ASN A 493 5.09 -6.02 6.23
CA ASN A 493 6.35 -5.70 6.91
C ASN A 493 7.41 -5.14 5.94
N LEU A 494 7.10 -3.98 5.31
CA LEU A 494 8.03 -3.30 4.39
C LEU A 494 8.38 -1.87 4.83
N PRO A 495 9.63 -1.43 4.61
CA PRO A 495 10.04 -0.05 4.87
C PRO A 495 9.33 0.95 3.94
N TYR A 496 9.08 0.57 2.68
CA TYR A 496 8.47 1.39 1.64
C TYR A 496 7.18 0.72 1.09
N SER A 497 6.95 0.82 -0.23
CA SER A 497 5.66 0.53 -0.87
C SER A 497 5.37 -0.97 -1.04
N GLY A 498 4.09 -1.35 -1.07
CA GLY A 498 3.67 -2.75 -1.18
C GLY A 498 3.74 -3.27 -2.62
N ILE A 499 2.88 -2.74 -3.49
CA ILE A 499 2.81 -3.07 -4.92
C ILE A 499 2.99 -1.79 -5.74
N ASN A 500 4.02 -1.76 -6.58
CA ASN A 500 4.31 -0.66 -7.50
C ASN A 500 4.03 -1.09 -8.95
N THR A 501 3.42 -0.20 -9.74
CA THR A 501 3.09 -0.44 -11.14
C THR A 501 3.55 0.68 -12.06
N GLY A 502 4.00 0.33 -13.27
CA GLY A 502 4.50 1.30 -14.23
C GLY A 502 5.87 1.90 -13.86
N TYR A 503 6.37 2.76 -14.73
CA TYR A 503 7.63 3.48 -14.55
C TYR A 503 7.67 4.71 -15.47
N GLY A 504 8.66 5.58 -15.34
CA GLY A 504 8.95 6.61 -16.37
C GLY A 504 8.14 7.91 -16.27
N TRP A 505 7.35 8.13 -15.21
CA TRP A 505 6.77 9.43 -14.85
C TRP A 505 5.93 10.12 -15.95
N GLY A 506 5.24 9.34 -16.78
CA GLY A 506 4.48 9.82 -17.95
C GLY A 506 5.33 10.42 -19.07
N ALA A 507 6.66 10.43 -18.94
CA ALA A 507 7.56 11.04 -19.93
C ALA A 507 7.59 10.27 -21.26
N HIS A 508 7.28 8.98 -21.22
CA HIS A 508 7.32 8.06 -22.35
C HIS A 508 5.93 7.77 -22.95
N ASP A 509 4.87 8.34 -22.37
CA ASP A 509 3.49 8.20 -22.84
C ASP A 509 3.24 8.91 -24.20
N PRO A 510 2.13 8.59 -24.90
CA PRO A 510 1.68 9.33 -26.08
C PRO A 510 1.62 10.85 -25.85
N GLY A 511 2.34 11.60 -26.69
CA GLY A 511 2.46 13.07 -26.61
C GLY A 511 3.42 13.57 -25.53
N GLY A 512 3.97 12.68 -24.69
CA GLY A 512 4.87 12.99 -23.59
C GLY A 512 4.23 13.82 -22.47
N SER A 513 5.10 14.42 -21.67
CA SER A 513 4.76 15.21 -20.49
C SER A 513 5.32 16.63 -20.60
N PRO A 514 4.49 17.68 -20.49
CA PRO A 514 4.91 19.09 -20.46
C PRO A 514 5.99 19.39 -19.41
N GLU A 515 5.94 18.72 -18.26
CA GLU A 515 6.96 18.79 -17.20
C GLU A 515 8.34 18.40 -17.76
N TYR A 516 8.41 17.27 -18.45
CA TYR A 516 9.65 16.76 -19.04
C TYR A 516 10.12 17.53 -20.29
N LEU A 517 9.23 18.28 -20.94
CA LEU A 517 9.59 19.27 -21.96
C LEU A 517 10.30 20.49 -21.35
N GLU A 518 9.83 21.00 -20.21
CA GLU A 518 10.48 22.10 -19.50
C GLU A 518 11.84 21.68 -18.91
N ARG A 519 11.88 20.51 -18.29
CA ARG A 519 13.11 19.87 -17.77
C ARG A 519 14.11 19.54 -18.88
N GLY A 520 13.65 19.32 -20.11
CA GLY A 520 14.51 19.17 -21.29
C GLY A 520 14.92 17.72 -21.62
N LEU A 521 14.20 16.73 -21.09
CA LEU A 521 14.43 15.30 -21.38
C LEU A 521 14.35 14.99 -22.88
N TYR A 522 13.45 15.67 -23.61
CA TYR A 522 13.27 15.48 -25.05
C TYR A 522 14.41 16.06 -25.94
N ASN A 523 15.49 16.56 -25.33
CA ASN A 523 16.76 16.77 -26.04
C ASN A 523 17.56 15.47 -26.23
N TYR A 524 17.30 14.47 -25.39
CA TYR A 524 18.05 13.20 -25.31
C TYR A 524 17.24 12.00 -25.84
N GLN A 525 15.91 12.12 -25.94
CA GLN A 525 15.01 11.08 -26.45
C GLN A 525 13.83 11.69 -27.23
N PRO A 526 13.18 10.96 -28.14
CA PRO A 526 12.00 11.46 -28.83
C PRO A 526 10.81 11.63 -27.88
N ILE A 527 9.85 12.47 -28.29
CA ILE A 527 8.47 12.38 -27.81
C ILE A 527 7.81 11.25 -28.61
N TYR A 528 7.19 10.30 -27.93
CA TYR A 528 6.48 9.18 -28.57
C TYR A 528 5.03 9.58 -28.87
N ASP A 529 4.55 9.26 -30.08
CA ASP A 529 3.12 9.34 -30.44
C ASP A 529 2.38 8.01 -30.20
N THR A 530 3.11 6.96 -29.83
CA THR A 530 2.63 5.59 -29.59
C THR A 530 2.45 5.30 -28.10
N PRO A 531 1.52 4.40 -27.71
CA PRO A 531 1.40 3.92 -26.33
C PRO A 531 2.64 3.14 -25.89
N THR A 532 2.91 3.17 -24.59
CA THR A 532 3.81 2.21 -23.93
C THR A 532 3.13 0.83 -23.85
N THR A 533 3.90 -0.18 -23.45
CA THR A 533 3.43 -1.55 -23.17
C THR A 533 2.69 -1.70 -21.83
N LEU A 534 2.51 -0.64 -21.04
CA LEU A 534 1.77 -0.67 -19.77
C LEU A 534 0.26 -0.60 -20.03
N VAL A 535 -0.40 -1.75 -20.22
CA VAL A 535 -1.85 -1.84 -20.51
C VAL A 535 -2.51 -3.06 -19.87
N ASP A 536 -3.82 -2.94 -19.61
CA ASP A 536 -4.73 -4.01 -19.16
C ASP A 536 -4.27 -4.76 -17.89
N ASN A 537 -3.62 -4.05 -16.95
CA ASN A 537 -3.08 -4.65 -15.73
C ASN A 537 -4.12 -4.78 -14.61
N HIS A 538 -4.12 -5.92 -13.93
CA HIS A 538 -5.14 -6.29 -12.94
C HIS A 538 -4.49 -6.55 -11.57
N ILE A 539 -4.77 -5.68 -10.60
CA ILE A 539 -4.22 -5.72 -9.25
C ILE A 539 -5.43 -5.94 -8.32
N ALA A 540 -5.67 -7.19 -7.92
CA ALA A 540 -6.95 -7.52 -7.30
C ALA A 540 -6.89 -8.47 -6.10
N PHE A 541 -7.80 -8.28 -5.15
CA PHE A 541 -7.90 -9.14 -3.97
C PHE A 541 -6.59 -9.29 -3.19
N ASN A 542 -5.65 -8.35 -3.27
CA ASN A 542 -4.44 -8.38 -2.46
C ASN A 542 -4.71 -7.82 -1.05
N TYR A 543 -3.98 -8.31 -0.06
CA TYR A 543 -3.97 -7.75 1.29
C TYR A 543 -2.63 -7.06 1.52
N LEU A 544 -2.66 -5.73 1.58
CA LEU A 544 -1.47 -4.90 1.75
C LEU A 544 -1.53 -4.26 3.14
N HIS A 545 -0.62 -4.62 4.04
CA HIS A 545 -0.66 -4.11 5.40
C HIS A 545 0.72 -4.00 6.03
N ASP A 546 0.88 -3.10 7.01
CA ASP A 546 2.15 -2.90 7.70
C ASP A 546 3.31 -2.63 6.70
N VAL A 547 3.01 -1.76 5.72
CA VAL A 547 3.92 -1.22 4.71
C VAL A 547 4.05 0.31 4.89
N MET A 548 5.02 0.93 4.21
CA MET A 548 5.38 2.34 4.42
C MET A 548 5.71 2.61 5.90
N LEU A 549 6.55 1.75 6.48
CA LEU A 549 6.93 1.79 7.89
C LEU A 549 8.12 2.72 8.19
N GLU A 550 9.07 2.85 7.24
CA GLU A 550 10.33 3.60 7.44
C GLU A 550 10.51 4.76 6.46
N MET A 551 9.95 4.67 5.25
CA MET A 551 10.09 5.62 4.14
C MET A 551 8.76 6.33 3.84
N ASN A 552 8.81 7.34 2.98
CA ASN A 552 7.69 8.21 2.59
C ASN A 552 7.73 8.49 1.08
N ASP A 553 6.79 9.29 0.57
CA ASP A 553 6.66 9.55 -0.88
C ASP A 553 6.41 8.23 -1.65
N GLY A 554 5.38 7.53 -1.18
CA GLY A 554 4.98 6.19 -1.62
C GLY A 554 3.64 5.79 -0.98
N ALA A 555 3.19 4.57 -1.25
CA ALA A 555 1.90 4.07 -0.78
C ALA A 555 1.88 2.53 -0.71
N ALA A 556 0.83 1.96 -0.13
CA ALA A 556 0.67 0.51 -0.19
C ALA A 556 0.51 0.04 -1.65
N PHE A 557 -0.31 0.73 -2.44
CA PHE A 557 -0.33 0.62 -3.90
C PHE A 557 0.13 1.94 -4.56
N TYR A 558 1.10 1.86 -5.47
CA TYR A 558 1.68 3.00 -6.17
C TYR A 558 1.69 2.79 -7.70
N ASN A 559 1.49 3.87 -8.45
CA ASN A 559 1.56 3.85 -9.92
C ASN A 559 2.30 5.06 -10.51
N LEU A 560 2.94 4.83 -11.67
CA LEU A 560 3.45 5.83 -12.61
C LEU A 560 2.93 5.55 -14.03
N SER A 561 2.84 6.63 -14.84
CA SER A 561 2.50 6.60 -16.28
C SER A 561 1.09 6.09 -16.65
N ALA A 562 0.67 6.32 -17.89
CA ALA A 562 -0.62 5.86 -18.38
C ALA A 562 -0.72 4.33 -18.34
N ALA A 563 -1.78 3.80 -17.74
CA ALA A 563 -2.06 2.36 -17.72
C ALA A 563 -3.47 2.03 -18.28
N PRO A 564 -3.77 2.31 -19.57
CA PRO A 564 -5.08 2.06 -20.16
C PRO A 564 -5.65 0.68 -19.86
N GLY A 565 -6.91 0.62 -19.45
CA GLY A 565 -7.61 -0.65 -19.15
C GLY A 565 -7.26 -1.27 -17.80
N SER A 566 -6.37 -0.66 -17.01
CA SER A 566 -5.89 -1.25 -15.76
C SER A 566 -6.87 -1.02 -14.58
N VAL A 567 -6.91 -1.98 -13.68
CA VAL A 567 -7.93 -2.10 -12.62
C VAL A 567 -7.29 -2.46 -11.28
N LEU A 568 -7.68 -1.72 -10.24
CA LEU A 568 -7.42 -2.01 -8.83
C LEU A 568 -8.77 -2.43 -8.19
N GLU A 569 -9.02 -3.72 -7.98
CA GLU A 569 -10.31 -4.21 -7.47
C GLU A 569 -10.27 -5.16 -6.28
N GLY A 570 -11.20 -5.04 -5.33
CA GLY A 570 -11.36 -6.01 -4.25
C GLY A 570 -10.18 -6.12 -3.28
N ASN A 571 -9.23 -5.17 -3.29
CA ASN A 571 -8.07 -5.21 -2.39
C ASN A 571 -8.45 -4.71 -0.99
N TYR A 572 -7.79 -5.26 0.02
CA TYR A 572 -7.81 -4.72 1.38
C TYR A 572 -6.46 -4.07 1.67
N ILE A 573 -6.47 -2.78 2.00
CA ILE A 573 -5.25 -2.03 2.34
C ILE A 573 -5.39 -1.48 3.75
N ARG A 574 -4.54 -1.93 4.67
CA ARG A 574 -4.56 -1.53 6.09
C ARG A 574 -3.25 -0.84 6.48
N LEU A 575 -3.31 0.45 6.80
CA LEU A 575 -2.16 1.23 7.26
C LEU A 575 -2.30 1.62 8.75
N PRO A 576 -1.19 1.70 9.51
CA PRO A 576 -1.25 2.13 10.90
C PRO A 576 -1.76 3.57 11.06
N ASP A 577 -2.46 3.84 12.17
CA ASP A 577 -3.13 5.12 12.46
C ASP A 577 -2.22 6.31 12.74
N ASP A 578 -0.96 6.09 13.11
CA ASP A 578 0.04 7.14 13.37
C ASP A 578 1.21 7.04 12.36
N PRO A 579 1.10 7.66 11.16
CA PRO A 579 2.13 7.61 10.14
C PRO A 579 3.34 8.52 10.37
N PRO A 580 4.55 8.09 9.93
CA PRO A 580 5.49 9.02 9.31
C PRO A 580 4.80 9.82 8.20
N THR A 581 5.09 11.11 8.08
CA THR A 581 4.42 11.99 7.12
C THR A 581 4.67 11.57 5.68
N GLY A 582 3.61 11.56 4.86
CA GLY A 582 3.71 11.31 3.41
C GLY A 582 3.57 9.84 2.97
N ARG A 583 2.63 9.09 3.56
CA ARG A 583 2.11 7.82 3.00
C ARG A 583 0.60 7.87 2.77
N ALA A 584 0.11 7.09 1.81
CA ALA A 584 -1.32 6.85 1.57
C ALA A 584 -1.58 5.36 1.28
N ALA A 585 -2.84 4.92 1.30
CA ALA A 585 -3.19 3.57 0.84
C ALA A 585 -2.97 3.41 -0.68
N VAL A 586 -3.31 4.45 -1.47
CA VAL A 586 -3.10 4.52 -2.92
C VAL A 586 -2.34 5.80 -3.30
N TYR A 587 -1.36 5.73 -4.19
CA TYR A 587 -0.70 6.91 -4.76
C TYR A 587 -0.56 6.77 -6.27
N PHE A 588 -1.29 7.63 -6.99
CA PHE A 588 -1.13 7.84 -8.43
C PHE A 588 -0.19 9.03 -8.66
N ASP A 589 1.06 8.73 -8.99
CA ASP A 589 2.12 9.70 -9.19
C ASP A 589 2.26 10.08 -10.69
N GLU A 590 3.33 10.76 -11.09
CA GLU A 590 3.48 11.41 -12.39
C GLU A 590 3.04 10.56 -13.60
N GLY A 591 2.10 11.10 -14.36
CA GLY A 591 1.57 10.48 -15.58
C GLY A 591 0.50 9.42 -15.36
N SER A 592 0.20 9.04 -14.12
CA SER A 592 -0.79 8.01 -13.79
C SER A 592 -2.19 8.37 -14.30
N ARG A 593 -2.76 7.51 -15.14
CA ARG A 593 -4.12 7.71 -15.70
C ARG A 593 -4.75 6.46 -16.29
N TYR A 594 -6.08 6.52 -16.46
CA TYR A 594 -6.95 5.48 -17.02
C TYR A 594 -7.14 4.24 -16.13
N TRP A 595 -7.05 4.42 -14.82
CA TRP A 595 -7.30 3.39 -13.82
C TRP A 595 -8.77 3.34 -13.37
N SER A 596 -9.29 2.12 -13.19
CA SER A 596 -10.53 1.87 -12.43
C SER A 596 -10.19 1.32 -11.04
N VAL A 597 -10.57 2.05 -9.99
CA VAL A 597 -10.36 1.69 -8.58
C VAL A 597 -11.73 1.36 -7.97
N LYS A 598 -12.06 0.08 -7.78
CA LYS A 598 -13.42 -0.31 -7.42
C LYS A 598 -13.53 -1.43 -6.39
N GLY A 599 -14.52 -1.37 -5.50
CA GLY A 599 -14.77 -2.45 -4.54
C GLY A 599 -13.61 -2.71 -3.57
N ASN A 600 -12.71 -1.75 -3.33
CA ASN A 600 -11.59 -1.92 -2.40
C ASN A 600 -11.98 -1.43 -0.99
N VAL A 601 -11.32 -1.95 0.03
CA VAL A 601 -11.40 -1.44 1.41
C VAL A 601 -10.08 -0.78 1.78
N PHE A 602 -10.13 0.50 2.09
CA PHE A 602 -8.99 1.31 2.52
C PHE A 602 -9.11 1.62 4.01
N ASP A 603 -8.41 0.86 4.84
CA ASP A 603 -8.35 1.02 6.29
C ASP A 603 -7.12 1.86 6.67
N ALA A 604 -7.22 3.17 6.44
CA ALA A 604 -6.11 4.11 6.53
C ALA A 604 -6.60 5.55 6.71
N ALA A 605 -5.94 6.31 7.61
CA ALA A 605 -6.20 7.73 7.83
C ALA A 605 -5.98 8.59 6.56
N HIS A 606 -5.07 8.18 5.67
CA HIS A 606 -4.84 8.81 4.37
C HIS A 606 -5.11 7.81 3.25
N THR A 607 -6.28 7.92 2.63
CA THR A 607 -6.76 7.01 1.58
C THR A 607 -5.93 7.10 0.30
N GLN A 608 -5.75 8.31 -0.24
CA GLN A 608 -5.10 8.46 -1.53
C GLN A 608 -4.30 9.75 -1.69
N PHE A 609 -3.28 9.69 -2.55
CA PHE A 609 -2.61 10.85 -3.13
C PHE A 609 -2.68 10.83 -4.67
N PHE A 610 -2.81 12.03 -5.25
CA PHE A 610 -2.62 12.28 -6.68
C PHE A 610 -1.50 13.31 -6.88
N ASN A 611 -0.45 12.99 -7.64
CA ASN A 611 0.51 14.00 -8.06
C ASN A 611 -0.04 14.81 -9.26
N GLN A 612 -1.03 15.67 -8.97
CA GLN A 612 -1.69 16.57 -9.93
C GLN A 612 -1.21 18.02 -9.84
N ARG A 613 -0.09 18.29 -9.14
CA ARG A 613 0.36 19.66 -8.89
C ARG A 613 1.10 20.25 -10.09
N SER A 614 1.91 19.46 -10.80
CA SER A 614 2.63 19.82 -12.03
C SER A 614 1.79 19.55 -13.30
N ASN A 615 2.31 19.87 -14.49
CA ASN A 615 1.65 19.54 -15.77
C ASN A 615 2.10 18.17 -16.30
N ASN A 616 2.08 17.17 -15.43
CA ASN A 616 2.52 15.79 -15.68
C ASN A 616 1.43 14.85 -16.24
N HIS A 617 0.23 15.37 -16.53
CA HIS A 617 -0.93 14.61 -17.05
C HIS A 617 -1.53 13.52 -16.12
N THR A 618 -1.19 13.51 -14.83
CA THR A 618 -1.86 12.64 -13.84
C THR A 618 -3.36 12.96 -13.73
N GLY A 619 -4.25 11.95 -13.74
CA GLY A 619 -5.71 12.14 -13.72
C GLY A 619 -6.49 10.99 -14.36
N ASP A 620 -7.72 11.24 -14.78
CA ASP A 620 -8.58 10.24 -15.44
C ASP A 620 -8.70 8.91 -14.66
N VAL A 621 -8.76 8.97 -13.31
CA VAL A 621 -8.97 7.81 -12.43
C VAL A 621 -10.42 7.75 -11.95
N ALA A 622 -11.05 6.58 -12.08
CA ALA A 622 -12.43 6.35 -11.66
C ALA A 622 -12.48 5.48 -10.39
N TYR A 623 -12.88 6.09 -9.27
CA TYR A 623 -13.17 5.41 -8.01
C TYR A 623 -14.66 5.05 -7.96
N THR A 624 -14.99 3.77 -7.78
CA THR A 624 -16.39 3.30 -7.79
C THR A 624 -16.64 2.27 -6.69
N ASP A 625 -17.63 2.50 -5.83
CA ASP A 625 -18.11 1.53 -4.83
C ASP A 625 -16.98 1.00 -3.90
N ASN A 626 -16.13 1.88 -3.38
CA ASN A 626 -15.08 1.52 -2.40
C ASN A 626 -15.52 1.83 -0.96
N TRP A 627 -14.81 1.30 0.04
CA TRP A 627 -15.02 1.66 1.45
C TRP A 627 -13.74 2.26 2.04
N VAL A 628 -13.89 3.28 2.88
CA VAL A 628 -12.79 3.95 3.57
C VAL A 628 -13.06 3.93 5.07
N ILE A 629 -12.19 3.28 5.85
CA ILE A 629 -12.28 3.22 7.30
C ILE A 629 -11.26 4.20 7.89
N GLY A 630 -11.74 5.16 8.68
CA GLY A 630 -10.90 6.16 9.39
C GLY A 630 -10.26 7.26 8.53
N GLY A 631 -10.40 7.22 7.20
CA GLY A 631 -9.96 8.26 6.26
C GLY A 631 -11.13 8.99 5.60
N SER A 632 -10.84 9.95 4.71
CA SER A 632 -11.89 10.61 3.92
C SER A 632 -12.33 9.75 2.73
N ALA A 633 -13.64 9.49 2.62
CA ALA A 633 -14.27 8.96 1.42
C ALA A 633 -14.53 10.04 0.35
N ASN A 634 -14.57 11.31 0.73
CA ASN A 634 -14.72 12.44 -0.18
C ASN A 634 -13.38 13.15 -0.37
N PHE A 635 -12.62 12.70 -1.37
CA PHE A 635 -11.41 13.36 -1.83
C PHE A 635 -11.68 14.06 -3.16
N ALA A 636 -12.12 15.32 -3.08
CA ALA A 636 -12.21 16.19 -4.24
C ALA A 636 -10.83 16.33 -4.92
N ASP A 637 -10.82 16.31 -6.26
CA ASP A 637 -9.58 16.42 -7.02
C ASP A 637 -9.16 17.88 -7.24
N GLY A 638 -7.93 18.09 -7.71
CA GLY A 638 -7.41 19.43 -7.97
C GLY A 638 -7.70 19.96 -9.39
N ARG A 639 -8.27 19.14 -10.28
CA ARG A 639 -8.31 19.40 -11.74
C ARG A 639 -9.59 18.98 -12.48
N GLY A 640 -10.54 18.31 -11.84
CA GLY A 640 -11.84 17.92 -12.40
C GLY A 640 -11.83 16.76 -13.42
N THR A 641 -10.87 15.84 -13.33
CA THR A 641 -10.76 14.67 -14.23
C THR A 641 -10.94 13.32 -13.53
N ASN A 642 -10.74 13.25 -12.22
CA ASN A 642 -11.04 12.04 -11.46
C ASN A 642 -12.53 12.00 -11.11
N THR A 643 -13.07 10.78 -10.98
CA THR A 643 -14.46 10.58 -10.54
C THR A 643 -14.47 9.71 -9.29
N VAL A 644 -15.29 10.08 -8.31
CA VAL A 644 -15.56 9.28 -7.11
C VAL A 644 -17.07 9.07 -7.05
N THR A 645 -17.53 7.83 -6.95
CA THR A 645 -18.96 7.48 -6.94
C THR A 645 -19.17 6.22 -6.10
N GLY A 646 -20.19 6.20 -5.25
CA GLY A 646 -20.47 5.04 -4.39
C GLY A 646 -19.42 4.75 -3.30
N THR A 647 -18.35 5.54 -3.19
CA THR A 647 -17.37 5.37 -2.10
C THR A 647 -17.98 5.75 -0.76
N VAL A 648 -18.00 4.82 0.19
CA VAL A 648 -18.56 4.98 1.54
C VAL A 648 -17.44 5.24 2.55
N GLY A 649 -17.64 6.22 3.43
CA GLY A 649 -16.76 6.47 4.58
C GLY A 649 -17.34 5.85 5.85
N LEU A 650 -16.49 5.23 6.65
CA LEU A 650 -16.80 4.58 7.93
C LEU A 650 -15.86 5.13 9.01
N ALA A 651 -16.41 5.45 10.18
CA ALA A 651 -15.62 5.88 11.33
C ALA A 651 -14.80 4.71 11.92
N ARG A 652 -13.69 5.04 12.60
CA ARG A 652 -12.92 4.04 13.35
C ARG A 652 -13.80 3.40 14.44
N GLY A 653 -14.05 2.10 14.32
CA GLY A 653 -14.87 1.33 15.26
C GLY A 653 -16.36 1.22 14.90
N GLU A 654 -16.78 1.77 13.77
CA GLU A 654 -18.10 1.53 13.17
C GLU A 654 -18.23 0.07 12.66
N SER A 655 -19.45 -0.45 12.55
CA SER A 655 -19.68 -1.76 11.92
C SER A 655 -19.27 -1.72 10.44
N VAL A 656 -18.51 -2.73 10.02
CA VAL A 656 -18.11 -2.88 8.61
C VAL A 656 -19.24 -3.61 7.87
N PRO A 657 -19.87 -3.01 6.83
CA PRO A 657 -20.95 -3.64 6.08
C PRO A 657 -20.54 -4.97 5.45
N ALA A 658 -21.49 -5.90 5.28
CA ALA A 658 -21.21 -7.27 4.85
C ALA A 658 -20.42 -7.37 3.51
N ASP A 659 -20.67 -6.49 2.54
CA ASP A 659 -19.91 -6.49 1.28
C ASP A 659 -18.46 -6.04 1.46
N ALA A 660 -18.21 -5.02 2.30
CA ALA A 660 -16.86 -4.59 2.66
C ALA A 660 -16.13 -5.68 3.47
N ALA A 661 -16.82 -6.32 4.42
CA ALA A 661 -16.29 -7.44 5.19
C ALA A 661 -15.95 -8.65 4.31
N ARG A 662 -16.70 -8.91 3.24
CA ARG A 662 -16.39 -9.95 2.25
C ARG A 662 -15.18 -9.61 1.39
N VAL A 663 -14.98 -8.33 1.05
CA VAL A 663 -13.73 -7.87 0.41
C VAL A 663 -12.54 -8.09 1.34
N ILE A 664 -12.65 -7.68 2.61
CA ILE A 664 -11.64 -7.94 3.65
C ILE A 664 -11.33 -9.43 3.76
N TYR A 665 -12.36 -10.30 3.85
CA TYR A 665 -12.18 -11.75 3.98
C TYR A 665 -11.46 -12.37 2.78
N ASN A 666 -11.86 -12.01 1.56
CA ASN A 666 -11.30 -12.57 0.33
C ASN A 666 -9.92 -12.00 -0.04
N ALA A 667 -9.49 -10.91 0.58
CA ALA A 667 -8.20 -10.28 0.29
C ALA A 667 -7.00 -11.05 0.87
N GLY A 668 -5.89 -11.00 0.14
CA GLY A 668 -4.66 -11.73 0.43
C GLY A 668 -4.72 -13.16 -0.12
N ILE A 669 -3.83 -14.02 0.39
CA ILE A 669 -3.77 -15.44 0.03
C ILE A 669 -5.17 -16.07 0.18
N ALA A 670 -5.58 -16.91 -0.78
CA ALA A 670 -6.91 -17.53 -0.79
C ALA A 670 -7.25 -18.22 0.55
N PRO A 671 -8.48 -18.10 1.10
CA PRO A 671 -8.84 -18.62 2.41
C PRO A 671 -8.46 -20.08 2.65
N GLU A 672 -8.66 -20.95 1.67
CA GLU A 672 -8.36 -22.38 1.72
C GLU A 672 -6.87 -22.72 1.81
N LEU A 673 -5.99 -21.73 1.61
CA LEU A 673 -4.53 -21.83 1.74
C LEU A 673 -3.98 -21.21 3.05
N ARG A 674 -4.83 -20.56 3.86
CA ARG A 674 -4.41 -19.90 5.11
C ARG A 674 -4.20 -20.90 6.23
N THR A 675 -3.11 -20.75 6.98
CA THR A 675 -2.80 -21.60 8.14
C THR A 675 -3.41 -21.04 9.43
N GLY A 676 -4.74 -21.03 9.52
CA GLY A 676 -5.51 -20.59 10.69
C GLY A 676 -6.34 -19.32 10.47
N THR A 677 -7.12 -18.95 11.49
CA THR A 677 -8.00 -17.77 11.49
C THR A 677 -7.21 -16.47 11.58
N ASP A 678 -7.61 -15.46 10.80
CA ASP A 678 -7.03 -14.11 10.86
C ASP A 678 -8.00 -13.13 11.53
N PRO A 679 -7.70 -12.61 12.73
CA PRO A 679 -8.54 -11.63 13.40
C PRO A 679 -8.80 -10.36 12.58
N SER A 680 -7.90 -9.98 11.67
CA SER A 680 -8.06 -8.84 10.76
C SER A 680 -8.92 -9.13 9.52
N ARG A 681 -9.22 -10.41 9.23
CA ARG A 681 -10.06 -10.85 8.11
C ARG A 681 -11.20 -11.80 8.55
N PRO A 682 -12.26 -11.28 9.22
CA PRO A 682 -13.40 -12.07 9.68
C PRO A 682 -14.09 -12.95 8.64
N GLU A 683 -14.49 -14.15 9.04
CA GLU A 683 -15.55 -14.94 8.39
C GLU A 683 -16.94 -14.38 8.69
N LEU A 684 -17.12 -13.73 9.86
CA LEU A 684 -18.39 -13.17 10.32
C LEU A 684 -18.38 -11.64 10.21
N ALA A 685 -19.26 -11.10 9.35
CA ALA A 685 -19.69 -9.72 9.41
C ALA A 685 -20.87 -9.57 10.38
N VAL A 686 -20.88 -8.47 11.13
CA VAL A 686 -21.98 -8.11 12.02
C VAL A 686 -22.33 -6.65 11.72
N ASP A 687 -23.49 -6.45 11.09
CA ASP A 687 -24.09 -5.12 11.01
C ASP A 687 -24.94 -4.89 12.27
N ILE A 688 -25.00 -3.66 12.76
CA ILE A 688 -25.79 -3.28 13.93
C ILE A 688 -26.36 -1.87 13.78
N THR A 689 -27.69 -1.75 13.84
CA THR A 689 -28.39 -0.47 13.71
C THR A 689 -29.30 -0.25 14.91
N ALA A 690 -29.24 0.96 15.49
CA ALA A 690 -30.03 1.39 16.65
C ALA A 690 -30.79 2.69 16.32
N ASP A 691 -31.53 2.65 15.20
CA ASP A 691 -32.07 3.84 14.56
C ASP A 691 -33.13 4.58 15.39
N GLY A 692 -33.04 5.91 15.33
CA GLY A 692 -33.99 6.83 15.94
C GLY A 692 -33.63 7.27 17.36
N SER A 693 -34.58 7.96 17.98
CA SER A 693 -34.49 8.48 19.34
C SER A 693 -35.55 7.86 20.22
N VAL A 694 -35.26 7.78 21.52
CA VAL A 694 -36.13 7.10 22.50
C VAL A 694 -36.58 8.08 23.58
N ALA A 695 -37.79 7.91 24.09
CA ALA A 695 -38.27 8.65 25.25
C ALA A 695 -37.85 7.95 26.55
N PRO A 696 -37.67 8.67 27.68
CA PRO A 696 -37.36 8.05 28.97
C PRO A 696 -38.32 6.90 29.32
N GLY A 697 -37.77 5.80 29.82
CA GLY A 697 -38.48 4.56 30.16
C GLY A 697 -39.09 3.80 28.97
N SER A 698 -38.86 4.25 27.73
CA SER A 698 -39.27 3.56 26.50
C SER A 698 -38.12 2.73 25.92
N ALA A 699 -38.44 1.86 24.98
CA ALA A 699 -37.46 1.00 24.32
C ALA A 699 -37.49 1.16 22.80
N ILE A 700 -36.33 0.96 22.19
CA ILE A 700 -36.15 0.80 20.74
C ILE A 700 -35.73 -0.62 20.41
N THR A 701 -35.91 -0.99 19.15
CA THR A 701 -35.32 -2.19 18.57
C THR A 701 -33.91 -1.85 18.10
N VAL A 702 -32.95 -2.69 18.44
CA VAL A 702 -31.61 -2.71 17.83
C VAL A 702 -31.56 -3.94 16.96
N GLU A 703 -31.38 -3.74 15.65
CA GLU A 703 -31.30 -4.82 14.68
C GLU A 703 -29.84 -5.22 14.49
N LEU A 704 -29.57 -6.52 14.51
CA LEU A 704 -28.30 -7.09 14.08
C LEU A 704 -28.50 -7.94 12.84
N ILE A 705 -27.64 -7.77 11.84
CA ILE A 705 -27.54 -8.64 10.68
C ILE A 705 -26.21 -9.38 10.76
N LEU A 706 -26.28 -10.66 11.10
CA LEU A 706 -25.14 -11.57 11.07
C LEU A 706 -25.00 -12.10 9.64
N THR A 707 -23.83 -11.96 9.02
CA THR A 707 -23.54 -12.52 7.70
C THR A 707 -22.24 -13.31 7.73
N ASN A 708 -22.30 -14.60 7.41
CA ASN A 708 -21.12 -15.38 7.09
C ASN A 708 -20.64 -14.94 5.70
N VAL A 709 -19.52 -14.21 5.67
CA VAL A 709 -18.91 -13.73 4.42
C VAL A 709 -17.95 -14.75 3.80
N ALA A 710 -17.66 -15.84 4.52
CA ALA A 710 -16.96 -16.98 3.96
C ALA A 710 -17.90 -17.83 3.08
N GLU A 711 -17.45 -18.16 1.87
CA GLU A 711 -18.22 -18.95 0.90
C GLU A 711 -17.80 -20.45 0.88
N ASP A 712 -16.83 -20.83 1.72
CA ASP A 712 -16.19 -22.15 1.80
C ASP A 712 -16.36 -22.88 3.14
N VAL A 713 -16.77 -22.19 4.21
CA VAL A 713 -16.91 -22.77 5.57
C VAL A 713 -18.18 -22.29 6.30
N ASP A 714 -18.80 -23.21 7.06
CA ASP A 714 -19.94 -22.93 7.93
C ASP A 714 -19.49 -22.43 9.30
N LEU A 715 -20.20 -21.45 9.86
CA LEU A 715 -20.02 -20.99 11.24
C LEU A 715 -20.90 -21.82 12.17
N THR A 716 -20.36 -22.28 13.29
CA THR A 716 -21.07 -23.14 14.26
C THR A 716 -20.96 -22.62 15.69
N ASP A 717 -21.76 -23.16 16.62
CA ASP A 717 -21.79 -22.76 18.04
C ASP A 717 -21.95 -21.24 18.24
N LEU A 718 -22.80 -20.61 17.43
CA LEU A 718 -23.06 -19.18 17.54
C LEU A 718 -23.69 -18.83 18.90
N SER A 719 -23.24 -17.72 19.49
CA SER A 719 -23.69 -17.21 20.77
C SER A 719 -23.64 -15.68 20.76
N LEU A 720 -24.52 -15.04 21.52
CA LEU A 720 -24.60 -13.58 21.62
C LEU A 720 -24.61 -13.14 23.08
N THR A 721 -23.78 -12.14 23.39
CA THR A 721 -23.85 -11.41 24.65
C THR A 721 -23.94 -9.92 24.35
N ALA A 722 -24.96 -9.25 24.88
CA ALA A 722 -25.15 -7.81 24.75
C ALA A 722 -25.03 -7.13 26.12
N THR A 723 -24.41 -5.96 26.15
CA THR A 723 -24.28 -5.10 27.34
C THR A 723 -24.58 -3.66 26.98
N ALA A 724 -25.45 -3.01 27.75
CA ALA A 724 -25.76 -1.59 27.58
C ALA A 724 -24.94 -0.70 28.53
N SER A 725 -24.86 0.59 28.22
CA SER A 725 -24.33 1.64 29.10
C SER A 725 -25.06 1.72 30.45
N GLU A 726 -24.44 2.36 31.44
CA GLU A 726 -25.05 2.54 32.77
C GLU A 726 -26.43 3.24 32.67
N GLY A 727 -27.39 2.79 33.48
CA GLY A 727 -28.80 3.25 33.42
C GLY A 727 -29.67 2.58 32.35
N TRP A 728 -29.07 2.06 31.27
CA TRP A 728 -29.78 1.40 30.18
C TRP A 728 -29.90 -0.11 30.40
N THR A 729 -30.86 -0.75 29.74
CA THR A 729 -31.02 -2.21 29.77
C THR A 729 -31.21 -2.78 28.37
N VAL A 730 -30.59 -3.93 28.10
CA VAL A 730 -30.70 -4.64 26.82
C VAL A 730 -31.13 -6.10 27.05
N GLU A 731 -32.08 -6.58 26.26
CA GLU A 731 -32.51 -7.98 26.22
C GLU A 731 -32.62 -8.48 24.76
N PRO A 732 -32.14 -9.69 24.43
CA PRO A 732 -32.43 -10.31 23.15
C PRO A 732 -33.92 -10.63 23.01
N VAL A 733 -34.49 -10.34 21.84
CA VAL A 733 -35.89 -10.66 21.50
C VAL A 733 -35.97 -12.02 20.80
N ASP A 734 -35.03 -12.29 19.90
CA ASP A 734 -34.95 -13.52 19.11
C ASP A 734 -33.96 -14.56 19.67
N GLU A 735 -34.12 -15.82 19.25
CA GLU A 735 -33.14 -16.88 19.48
C GLU A 735 -31.97 -16.76 18.47
N VAL A 736 -30.73 -16.79 18.95
CA VAL A 736 -29.54 -16.86 18.11
C VAL A 736 -29.53 -18.19 17.34
N PRO A 737 -29.32 -18.21 16.01
CA PRO A 737 -29.21 -19.45 15.26
C PRO A 737 -28.00 -20.26 15.74
N ALA A 738 -28.07 -21.59 15.72
CA ALA A 738 -26.95 -22.44 16.17
C ALA A 738 -25.77 -22.50 15.18
N SER A 739 -26.04 -22.24 13.89
CA SER A 739 -25.07 -22.21 12.80
C SER A 739 -25.48 -21.20 11.73
N LEU A 740 -24.51 -20.74 10.94
CA LEU A 740 -24.72 -20.07 9.65
C LEU A 740 -23.95 -20.86 8.59
N GLU A 741 -24.65 -21.33 7.56
CA GLU A 741 -24.01 -21.98 6.41
C GLU A 741 -23.07 -21.00 5.69
N ALA A 742 -22.15 -21.49 4.86
CA ALA A 742 -21.34 -20.69 3.94
C ALA A 742 -22.19 -19.68 3.13
N GLY A 743 -21.82 -18.39 3.16
CA GLY A 743 -22.57 -17.29 2.54
C GLY A 743 -23.94 -16.97 3.17
N GLY A 744 -24.30 -17.60 4.29
CA GLY A 744 -25.59 -17.45 4.96
C GLY A 744 -25.69 -16.23 5.88
N SER A 745 -26.91 -15.74 6.11
CA SER A 745 -27.18 -14.61 7.01
C SER A 745 -28.37 -14.86 7.93
N ALA A 746 -28.42 -14.14 9.06
CA ALA A 746 -29.53 -14.11 10.00
C ALA A 746 -29.73 -12.71 10.59
N GLN A 747 -30.98 -12.34 10.83
CA GLN A 747 -31.37 -11.12 11.53
C GLN A 747 -31.73 -11.47 12.98
N ILE A 748 -31.33 -10.62 13.94
CA ILE A 748 -31.63 -10.77 15.36
C ILE A 748 -32.07 -9.42 15.92
N GLU A 749 -33.26 -9.34 16.51
CA GLU A 749 -33.69 -8.17 17.26
C GLU A 749 -33.21 -8.21 18.73
N LEU A 750 -32.66 -7.10 19.21
CA LEU A 750 -32.50 -6.80 20.64
C LEU A 750 -33.45 -5.65 21.01
N ARG A 751 -33.93 -5.63 22.26
CA ARG A 751 -34.63 -4.48 22.83
C ARG A 751 -33.68 -3.70 23.72
N LEU A 752 -33.41 -2.44 23.37
CA LEU A 752 -32.65 -1.49 24.18
C LEU A 752 -33.62 -0.49 24.84
N THR A 753 -33.66 -0.47 26.17
CA THR A 753 -34.57 0.35 26.97
C THR A 753 -33.82 1.46 27.69
N ALA A 754 -34.29 2.70 27.51
CA ALA A 754 -33.76 3.89 28.15
C ALA A 754 -34.11 3.95 29.65
N PRO A 755 -33.30 4.65 30.48
CA PRO A 755 -33.64 4.89 31.88
C PRO A 755 -34.96 5.67 32.02
N GLU A 756 -35.67 5.49 33.14
CA GLU A 756 -36.95 6.19 33.42
C GLU A 756 -36.76 7.72 33.60
N SER A 757 -35.54 8.16 33.90
CA SER A 757 -35.12 9.55 34.06
C SER A 757 -33.69 9.72 33.55
N VAL A 758 -33.34 10.94 33.15
CA VAL A 758 -32.00 11.33 32.69
C VAL A 758 -31.44 12.43 33.60
N ASP A 759 -30.13 12.45 33.77
CA ASP A 759 -29.38 13.43 34.56
C ASP A 759 -28.80 14.58 33.70
N GLU A 760 -28.84 14.45 32.37
CA GLU A 760 -28.46 15.48 31.39
C GLU A 760 -29.61 15.74 30.37
N PRO A 761 -29.66 16.90 29.67
CA PRO A 761 -30.69 17.17 28.67
C PRO A 761 -30.78 16.12 27.56
N ILE A 762 -29.63 15.58 27.12
CA ILE A 762 -29.54 14.43 26.20
C ILE A 762 -28.47 13.47 26.74
N GLU A 763 -28.84 12.21 26.90
CA GLU A 763 -27.91 11.11 27.18
C GLU A 763 -27.79 10.19 25.96
N VAL A 764 -26.59 9.64 25.75
CA VAL A 764 -26.32 8.65 24.71
C VAL A 764 -26.29 7.25 25.35
N GLY A 765 -27.21 6.39 24.92
CA GLY A 765 -27.23 4.98 25.28
C GLY A 765 -26.40 4.18 24.29
N THR A 766 -25.40 3.45 24.76
CA THR A 766 -24.63 2.52 23.92
C THR A 766 -25.00 1.08 24.20
N VAL A 767 -24.90 0.24 23.18
CA VAL A 767 -24.97 -1.21 23.30
C VAL A 767 -23.74 -1.82 22.63
N GLU A 768 -22.94 -2.54 23.41
CA GLU A 768 -21.90 -3.45 22.89
C GLU A 768 -22.55 -4.82 22.70
N VAL A 769 -22.36 -5.42 21.53
CA VAL A 769 -22.73 -6.81 21.26
C VAL A 769 -21.50 -7.59 20.86
N ALA A 770 -21.26 -8.70 21.56
CA ALA A 770 -20.26 -9.69 21.18
C ALA A 770 -20.97 -10.96 20.68
N VAL A 771 -20.64 -11.36 19.44
CA VAL A 771 -21.11 -12.59 18.81
C VAL A 771 -19.95 -13.59 18.79
N GLY A 772 -20.05 -14.66 19.58
CA GLY A 772 -19.12 -15.78 19.57
C GLY A 772 -19.52 -16.83 18.53
N PHE A 773 -18.55 -17.48 17.88
CA PHE A 773 -18.77 -18.49 16.84
C PHE A 773 -17.54 -19.41 16.72
N THR A 774 -17.69 -20.55 16.06
CA THR A 774 -16.63 -21.55 15.84
C THR A 774 -16.44 -21.83 14.36
N VAL A 775 -15.18 -21.78 13.90
CA VAL A 775 -14.75 -22.06 12.51
C VAL A 775 -13.64 -23.10 12.56
N ASN A 776 -13.77 -24.20 11.81
CA ASN A 776 -12.77 -25.28 11.77
C ASN A 776 -12.33 -25.88 13.13
N GLY A 777 -13.09 -25.61 14.21
CA GLY A 777 -12.78 -25.99 15.59
C GLY A 777 -12.20 -24.87 16.47
N ASP A 778 -11.82 -23.74 15.88
CA ASP A 778 -11.31 -22.55 16.58
C ASP A 778 -12.45 -21.63 17.00
N GLN A 779 -12.46 -21.25 18.29
CA GLN A 779 -13.44 -20.33 18.85
C GLN A 779 -13.04 -18.88 18.62
N ASN A 780 -13.97 -18.12 18.04
CA ASN A 780 -13.81 -16.74 17.62
C ASN A 780 -14.92 -15.86 18.20
N SER A 781 -14.72 -14.54 18.18
CA SER A 781 -15.78 -13.58 18.52
C SER A 781 -15.64 -12.28 17.74
N ARG A 782 -16.76 -11.66 17.37
CA ARG A 782 -16.82 -10.30 16.83
C ARG A 782 -17.56 -9.40 17.79
N LYS A 783 -17.02 -8.20 18.01
CA LYS A 783 -17.63 -7.14 18.80
C LYS A 783 -18.04 -6.01 17.88
N VAL A 784 -19.24 -5.50 18.08
CA VAL A 784 -19.76 -4.29 17.45
C VAL A 784 -20.49 -3.43 18.47
N ASN A 785 -20.62 -2.15 18.18
CA ASN A 785 -21.30 -1.19 19.05
C ASN A 785 -22.31 -0.39 18.23
N ALA A 786 -23.46 -0.11 18.83
CA ALA A 786 -24.37 0.93 18.33
C ALA A 786 -24.71 1.91 19.45
N ALA A 787 -25.13 3.11 19.06
CA ALA A 787 -25.50 4.17 19.98
C ALA A 787 -26.82 4.82 19.55
N THR A 788 -27.71 5.03 20.51
CA THR A 788 -28.93 5.84 20.37
C THR A 788 -28.91 6.96 21.41
N ALA A 789 -29.87 7.87 21.39
CA ALA A 789 -29.96 8.94 22.38
C ALA A 789 -31.39 9.15 22.88
N VAL A 790 -31.47 9.48 24.17
CA VAL A 790 -32.68 9.84 24.91
C VAL A 790 -32.62 11.33 25.22
N GLY A 791 -33.72 12.04 24.96
CA GLY A 791 -33.86 13.46 25.29
C GLY A 791 -34.82 13.66 26.47
N ALA A 792 -34.44 14.50 27.42
CA ALA A 792 -35.37 15.03 28.41
C ALA A 792 -36.44 15.88 27.70
N PRO A 793 -37.76 15.65 27.90
CA PRO A 793 -38.79 16.32 27.12
C PRO A 793 -38.76 17.85 27.22
N VAL A 794 -38.49 18.53 26.10
CA VAL A 794 -38.59 19.99 26.00
C VAL A 794 -40.02 20.43 26.30
N SER A 795 -40.16 21.34 27.26
CA SER A 795 -41.44 21.74 27.87
C SER A 795 -41.64 23.24 28.02
N THR A 796 -40.56 24.03 28.03
CA THR A 796 -40.64 25.51 28.11
C THR A 796 -40.62 26.19 26.74
N LEU A 797 -40.06 25.54 25.72
CA LEU A 797 -39.88 26.04 24.36
C LEU A 797 -40.49 25.10 23.31
N ARG A 798 -40.49 25.52 22.05
CA ARG A 798 -40.83 24.65 20.91
C ARG A 798 -39.58 23.99 20.34
N THR A 799 -39.76 22.88 19.64
CA THR A 799 -38.69 22.17 18.93
C THR A 799 -39.03 22.02 17.46
N TYR A 800 -38.00 22.02 16.62
CA TYR A 800 -38.07 21.68 15.20
C TYR A 800 -36.74 21.08 14.75
N GLY A 801 -36.75 20.30 13.68
CA GLY A 801 -35.56 19.93 12.93
C GLY A 801 -35.92 19.58 11.50
N SER A 802 -35.14 20.09 10.54
CA SER A 802 -35.26 19.71 9.12
C SER A 802 -34.65 18.32 8.86
N VAL A 803 -33.79 17.83 9.77
CA VAL A 803 -33.24 16.48 9.80
C VAL A 803 -33.62 15.73 11.09
N PRO A 804 -33.62 14.37 11.10
CA PRO A 804 -33.79 13.59 12.31
C PRO A 804 -32.78 13.96 13.40
N GLY A 805 -33.25 14.04 14.64
CA GLY A 805 -32.42 14.41 15.78
C GLY A 805 -33.11 14.24 17.13
N VAL A 806 -32.34 14.50 18.19
CA VAL A 806 -32.80 14.50 19.57
C VAL A 806 -32.64 15.92 20.10
N LEU A 807 -33.66 16.40 20.81
CA LEU A 807 -33.65 17.70 21.47
C LEU A 807 -34.05 17.49 22.92
N GLY A 808 -33.34 18.16 23.83
CA GLY A 808 -33.44 17.93 25.26
C GLY A 808 -33.53 19.21 26.08
N GLU A 809 -34.25 19.18 27.20
CA GLU A 809 -34.29 20.24 28.21
C GLU A 809 -34.24 19.62 29.62
N LEU A 810 -33.29 20.04 30.44
CA LEU A 810 -33.22 19.66 31.86
C LEU A 810 -32.66 20.81 32.70
N ASP A 811 -33.34 21.16 33.79
CA ASP A 811 -32.95 22.18 34.79
C ASP A 811 -32.48 23.55 34.22
N GLY A 812 -32.99 23.92 33.04
CA GLY A 812 -32.67 25.17 32.35
C GLY A 812 -31.46 25.11 31.39
N ALA A 813 -30.87 23.92 31.23
CA ALA A 813 -29.96 23.58 30.16
C ALA A 813 -30.71 22.86 29.02
N TYR A 814 -30.17 22.97 27.81
CA TYR A 814 -30.70 22.37 26.60
C TYR A 814 -29.60 21.66 25.83
N ALA A 815 -29.97 20.66 25.03
CA ALA A 815 -29.06 20.07 24.05
C ALA A 815 -29.79 19.77 22.74
N ILE A 816 -29.04 19.77 21.64
CA ILE A 816 -29.50 19.44 20.30
C ILE A 816 -28.49 18.48 19.68
N ARG A 817 -28.95 17.33 19.18
CA ARG A 817 -28.13 16.27 18.58
C ARG A 817 -28.70 15.87 17.22
N ASN A 818 -27.95 16.03 16.14
CA ASN A 818 -28.36 15.67 14.76
C ASN A 818 -27.14 15.44 13.85
N ALA A 819 -27.40 15.09 12.58
CA ALA A 819 -26.40 14.92 11.51
C ALA A 819 -26.74 15.78 10.28
N GLY A 820 -26.94 17.10 10.48
CA GLY A 820 -27.20 18.03 9.37
C GLY A 820 -25.97 18.31 8.50
N ALA A 821 -26.15 18.32 7.18
CA ALA A 821 -25.10 18.52 6.18
C ALA A 821 -24.49 19.94 6.22
N ASP A 822 -25.29 21.00 6.16
CA ASP A 822 -24.95 22.38 6.53
C ASP A 822 -26.21 23.28 6.59
N ILE A 823 -26.03 24.58 6.88
CA ILE A 823 -27.02 25.66 6.77
C ILE A 823 -26.59 26.78 5.80
N TRP A 824 -25.71 26.50 4.83
CA TRP A 824 -25.06 27.50 3.98
C TRP A 824 -25.45 27.39 2.49
N GLY A 825 -25.59 28.55 1.82
CA GLY A 825 -26.14 28.67 0.46
C GLY A 825 -25.29 29.40 -0.58
N ALA A 826 -24.03 29.75 -0.27
CA ALA A 826 -23.16 30.42 -1.24
C ALA A 826 -22.28 29.43 -2.05
N GLY A 827 -21.74 29.90 -3.18
CA GLY A 827 -20.76 29.15 -3.96
C GLY A 827 -21.29 27.95 -4.77
N GLY A 828 -22.61 27.71 -4.74
CA GLY A 828 -23.27 26.58 -5.41
C GLY A 828 -23.80 25.52 -4.44
N GLN A 829 -23.44 25.61 -3.16
CA GLN A 829 -24.07 24.90 -2.04
C GLN A 829 -25.48 25.47 -1.79
N ARG A 830 -26.42 24.66 -1.30
CA ARG A 830 -27.78 25.06 -0.90
C ARG A 830 -28.33 24.11 0.17
N ASP A 831 -27.73 24.18 1.35
CA ASP A 831 -28.08 23.31 2.47
C ASP A 831 -28.77 24.14 3.56
N ASP A 832 -29.82 23.59 4.19
CA ASP A 832 -30.55 24.20 5.31
C ASP A 832 -31.00 23.14 6.35
N GLU A 833 -30.03 22.30 6.72
CA GLU A 833 -30.20 21.13 7.59
C GLU A 833 -29.77 21.41 9.03
N TYR A 834 -30.75 21.49 9.95
CA TYR A 834 -30.52 21.84 11.35
C TYR A 834 -31.57 21.25 12.30
N GLY A 835 -31.27 21.35 13.60
CA GLY A 835 -32.21 21.21 14.70
C GLY A 835 -32.26 22.49 15.54
N THR A 836 -33.43 22.83 16.06
CA THR A 836 -33.64 24.06 16.84
C THR A 836 -34.59 23.89 18.02
N VAL A 837 -34.28 24.57 19.12
CA VAL A 837 -35.18 24.79 20.27
C VAL A 837 -35.45 26.29 20.37
N TYR A 838 -36.70 26.71 20.24
CA TYR A 838 -37.04 28.11 19.94
C TYR A 838 -38.28 28.65 20.67
N ALA A 839 -38.29 29.96 20.86
CA ALA A 839 -39.43 30.75 21.32
C ALA A 839 -40.10 31.41 20.10
N PRO A 840 -41.35 31.03 19.75
CA PRO A 840 -42.02 31.55 18.55
C PRO A 840 -42.42 33.02 18.71
N ASP A 841 -42.37 33.79 17.61
CA ASP A 841 -42.76 35.23 17.55
C ASP A 841 -42.09 36.11 18.63
N SER A 842 -40.95 35.69 19.19
CA SER A 842 -40.36 36.28 20.40
C SER A 842 -39.37 37.42 20.14
N PHE A 843 -38.87 37.55 18.91
CA PHE A 843 -37.83 38.51 18.53
C PHE A 843 -38.38 39.61 17.63
N GLN A 844 -38.34 40.85 18.13
CA GLN A 844 -38.98 42.03 17.56
C GLN A 844 -38.12 43.28 17.84
N GLU A 845 -38.64 44.47 17.55
CA GLU A 845 -37.96 45.73 17.86
C GLU A 845 -37.59 45.84 19.35
N GLY A 846 -36.33 46.14 19.65
CA GLY A 846 -35.84 46.23 21.02
C GLY A 846 -35.66 44.89 21.73
N SER A 847 -35.81 43.75 21.03
CA SER A 847 -35.48 42.43 21.56
C SER A 847 -33.97 42.21 21.66
N VAL A 848 -33.59 41.45 22.68
CA VAL A 848 -32.26 40.91 22.91
C VAL A 848 -32.42 39.42 23.20
N VAL A 849 -31.84 38.57 22.36
CA VAL A 849 -31.72 37.13 22.63
C VAL A 849 -30.28 36.80 23.01
N THR A 850 -30.11 36.05 24.10
CA THR A 850 -28.81 35.62 24.61
C THR A 850 -28.83 34.11 24.83
N VAL A 851 -27.69 33.44 24.62
CA VAL A 851 -27.45 32.07 25.05
C VAL A 851 -25.99 31.89 25.44
N ARG A 852 -25.71 30.93 26.31
CA ARG A 852 -24.39 30.34 26.49
C ARG A 852 -24.32 29.03 25.71
N VAL A 853 -23.43 28.95 24.73
CA VAL A 853 -23.03 27.65 24.15
C VAL A 853 -22.01 27.06 25.11
N ASP A 854 -22.37 25.98 25.79
CA ASP A 854 -21.51 25.32 26.78
C ASP A 854 -20.46 24.43 26.13
N ALA A 855 -20.89 23.62 25.15
CA ALA A 855 -20.06 22.69 24.41
C ALA A 855 -20.61 22.47 23.00
N VAL A 856 -19.72 22.11 22.07
CA VAL A 856 -20.04 21.69 20.70
C VAL A 856 -19.09 20.57 20.30
N ASP A 857 -19.62 19.47 19.78
CA ASP A 857 -18.80 18.33 19.35
C ASP A 857 -17.96 18.70 18.11
N PRO A 858 -16.64 18.39 18.08
CA PRO A 858 -15.76 18.69 16.96
C PRO A 858 -15.89 17.67 15.80
N VAL A 859 -17.13 17.36 15.39
CA VAL A 859 -17.42 16.45 14.27
C VAL A 859 -16.86 16.98 12.95
N ASN A 860 -16.86 18.30 12.79
CA ASN A 860 -16.29 19.00 11.66
C ASN A 860 -15.69 20.35 12.16
N PRO A 861 -14.57 20.86 11.60
CA PRO A 861 -14.06 22.21 11.91
C PRO A 861 -15.10 23.33 11.83
N TRP A 862 -16.16 23.11 11.04
CA TRP A 862 -17.29 23.98 10.76
C TRP A 862 -18.63 23.46 11.30
N THR A 863 -18.66 22.52 12.26
CA THR A 863 -19.85 22.26 13.10
C THR A 863 -20.36 23.59 13.68
N LYS A 864 -21.67 23.84 13.65
CA LYS A 864 -22.24 25.16 14.03
C LYS A 864 -23.23 25.02 15.18
N ALA A 865 -22.98 25.72 16.28
CA ALA A 865 -23.86 25.75 17.45
C ALA A 865 -24.07 27.20 17.94
N GLY A 866 -25.31 27.66 18.10
CA GLY A 866 -25.55 29.00 18.64
C GLY A 866 -26.99 29.48 18.56
N LEU A 867 -27.17 30.75 18.18
CA LEU A 867 -28.46 31.41 18.05
C LEU A 867 -28.94 31.42 16.59
N VAL A 868 -30.25 31.27 16.42
CA VAL A 868 -30.99 31.55 15.17
C VAL A 868 -32.07 32.59 15.42
N ILE A 869 -32.26 33.47 14.44
CA ILE A 869 -33.45 34.29 14.26
C ILE A 869 -33.93 34.10 12.82
N ARG A 870 -35.23 33.81 12.62
CA ARG A 870 -35.84 33.62 11.30
C ARG A 870 -37.32 33.99 11.36
N ASN A 871 -37.93 34.35 10.22
CA ASN A 871 -39.37 34.66 10.20
C ASN A 871 -40.24 33.47 10.65
N ASP A 872 -39.83 32.25 10.28
CA ASP A 872 -40.37 30.99 10.77
C ASP A 872 -39.19 29.99 10.75
N VAL A 873 -38.82 29.39 11.89
CA VAL A 873 -37.71 28.41 11.91
C VAL A 873 -38.15 27.00 11.50
N THR A 874 -39.41 26.81 11.09
CA THR A 874 -39.98 25.50 10.70
C THR A 874 -40.15 25.31 9.20
N GLU A 875 -39.83 26.34 8.39
CA GLU A 875 -39.91 26.35 6.93
C GLU A 875 -38.49 26.54 6.32
N PRO A 876 -37.63 25.49 6.34
CA PRO A 876 -36.29 25.52 5.76
C PRO A 876 -36.35 25.74 4.24
N GLU A 877 -35.26 26.22 3.66
CA GLU A 877 -35.12 26.62 2.24
C GLU A 877 -36.08 27.74 1.76
N GLU A 878 -37.13 28.10 2.54
CA GLU A 878 -38.17 29.07 2.15
C GLU A 878 -38.23 30.33 3.03
N ALA A 879 -38.03 30.22 4.35
CA ALA A 879 -38.28 31.35 5.25
C ALA A 879 -37.14 32.41 5.26
N THR A 880 -37.51 33.66 4.94
CA THR A 880 -36.61 34.82 4.88
C THR A 880 -36.31 35.44 6.26
N GLY A 881 -35.48 36.49 6.28
CA GLY A 881 -35.10 37.18 7.52
C GLY A 881 -34.13 36.38 8.39
N TYR A 882 -33.36 35.48 7.76
CA TYR A 882 -32.54 34.48 8.44
C TYR A 882 -31.19 35.08 8.90
N VAL A 883 -30.93 35.00 10.20
CA VAL A 883 -29.65 35.37 10.82
C VAL A 883 -29.27 34.30 11.84
N VAL A 884 -28.01 33.87 11.81
CA VAL A 884 -27.44 33.00 12.86
C VAL A 884 -26.16 33.60 13.44
N LEU A 885 -25.93 33.33 14.72
CA LEU A 885 -24.67 33.61 15.40
C LEU A 885 -24.22 32.33 16.09
N VAL A 886 -23.15 31.74 15.58
CA VAL A 886 -22.73 30.37 15.95
C VAL A 886 -21.28 30.33 16.39
N ALA A 887 -20.98 29.51 17.39
CA ALA A 887 -19.64 29.04 17.69
C ALA A 887 -19.32 27.80 16.83
N THR A 888 -18.05 27.66 16.47
CA THR A 888 -17.52 26.51 15.73
C THR A 888 -16.27 25.96 16.45
N PRO A 889 -15.90 24.68 16.24
CA PRO A 889 -14.71 24.10 16.86
C PRO A 889 -13.41 24.85 16.51
N ASP A 890 -13.15 25.09 15.21
CA ASP A 890 -11.85 25.59 14.73
C ASP A 890 -11.92 26.95 14.02
N ASN A 891 -13.10 27.44 13.64
CA ASN A 891 -13.27 28.64 12.80
C ASN A 891 -13.76 29.89 13.55
N GLY A 892 -13.91 29.79 14.88
CA GLY A 892 -14.30 30.89 15.75
C GLY A 892 -15.82 31.04 15.94
N VAL A 893 -16.23 32.23 16.39
CA VAL A 893 -17.64 32.66 16.37
C VAL A 893 -17.93 33.36 15.05
N SER A 894 -19.02 32.95 14.40
CA SER A 894 -19.44 33.38 13.06
C SER A 894 -20.86 33.97 13.11
N LEU A 895 -21.03 35.20 12.62
CA LEU A 895 -22.33 35.77 12.24
C LEU A 895 -22.55 35.46 10.77
N GLN A 896 -23.70 34.86 10.45
CA GLN A 896 -24.11 34.56 9.07
C GLN A 896 -25.55 35.04 8.85
N TRP A 897 -25.86 35.51 7.63
CA TRP A 897 -27.21 36.00 7.30
C TRP A 897 -27.56 35.81 5.83
N ASP A 898 -28.85 35.69 5.57
CA ASP A 898 -29.50 35.77 4.25
C ASP A 898 -29.57 37.24 3.81
N SER A 899 -28.80 37.61 2.78
CA SER A 899 -28.65 38.99 2.34
C SER A 899 -29.50 39.39 1.14
N ASP A 900 -30.07 38.43 0.39
CA ASP A 900 -30.89 38.70 -0.80
C ASP A 900 -32.36 38.22 -0.69
N GLY A 901 -32.65 37.38 0.30
CA GLY A 901 -34.00 36.94 0.68
C GLY A 901 -34.42 35.65 -0.01
N ASP A 902 -33.47 34.82 -0.43
CA ASP A 902 -33.74 33.56 -1.12
C ASP A 902 -33.94 32.35 -0.18
N GLY A 903 -33.82 32.55 1.14
CA GLY A 903 -34.04 31.54 2.16
C GLY A 903 -32.75 30.92 2.73
N PHE A 904 -31.57 31.17 2.14
CA PHE A 904 -30.31 30.56 2.54
C PHE A 904 -29.29 31.58 3.08
N LEU A 905 -28.35 31.14 3.92
CA LEU A 905 -27.26 31.99 4.41
C LEU A 905 -26.18 32.16 3.32
N ASP A 906 -25.92 33.40 2.89
CA ASP A 906 -24.96 33.69 1.82
C ASP A 906 -23.81 34.64 2.22
N GLN A 907 -23.97 35.36 3.34
CA GLN A 907 -22.96 36.27 3.89
C GLN A 907 -22.51 35.84 5.28
N GLY A 908 -21.23 36.05 5.59
CA GLY A 908 -20.64 35.67 6.87
C GLY A 908 -19.48 36.55 7.33
N ARG A 909 -19.27 36.62 8.65
CA ARG A 909 -18.10 37.26 9.31
C ARG A 909 -17.73 36.47 10.57
N GLN A 910 -16.43 36.34 10.86
CA GLN A 910 -15.96 35.55 12.00
C GLN A 910 -14.89 36.27 12.84
N GLN A 911 -14.78 35.90 14.12
CA GLN A 911 -13.65 36.25 14.99
C GLN A 911 -13.26 35.04 15.88
N PRO A 912 -11.98 34.93 16.31
CA PRO A 912 -11.52 33.83 17.15
C PRO A 912 -12.19 33.81 18.53
N ALA A 913 -13.03 32.80 18.77
CA ALA A 913 -13.61 32.42 20.07
C ALA A 913 -14.18 31.00 19.95
N ALA A 914 -14.15 30.21 21.02
CA ALA A 914 -14.65 28.83 21.05
C ALA A 914 -15.54 28.61 22.28
N ALA A 915 -16.35 27.55 22.26
CA ALA A 915 -17.15 27.17 23.43
C ALA A 915 -16.25 26.78 24.63
N PRO A 916 -16.64 27.09 25.88
CA PRO A 916 -17.88 27.76 26.28
C PRO A 916 -17.88 29.27 25.96
N VAL A 917 -18.93 29.76 25.32
CA VAL A 917 -19.05 31.17 24.88
C VAL A 917 -20.50 31.65 24.95
N TRP A 918 -20.70 32.88 25.41
CA TRP A 918 -21.99 33.55 25.36
C TRP A 918 -22.15 34.27 24.02
N LEU A 919 -23.31 34.12 23.40
CA LEU A 919 -23.69 34.72 22.13
C LEU A 919 -24.93 35.58 22.34
N ARG A 920 -25.00 36.74 21.69
CA ARG A 920 -26.12 37.68 21.81
C ARG A 920 -26.46 38.31 20.46
N LEU A 921 -27.75 38.37 20.17
CA LEU A 921 -28.31 39.10 19.03
C LEU A 921 -29.32 40.13 19.56
N SER A 922 -29.24 41.37 19.08
CA SER A 922 -30.14 42.46 19.47
C SER A 922 -30.65 43.23 18.24
N ARG A 923 -31.88 43.76 18.30
CA ARG A 923 -32.54 44.40 17.15
C ARG A 923 -32.87 45.87 17.38
N GLU A 924 -32.45 46.70 16.41
CA GLU A 924 -32.83 48.10 16.26
C GLU A 924 -33.27 48.35 14.81
N GLY A 925 -34.55 48.63 14.59
CA GLY A 925 -35.21 48.62 13.29
C GLY A 925 -35.10 47.26 12.59
N ASP A 926 -34.61 47.29 11.35
CA ASP A 926 -34.30 46.09 10.55
C ASP A 926 -32.81 45.70 10.67
N GLN A 927 -32.09 46.23 11.68
CA GLN A 927 -30.69 45.88 11.93
C GLN A 927 -30.55 44.94 13.12
N VAL A 928 -29.78 43.87 12.92
CA VAL A 928 -29.38 42.92 13.96
C VAL A 928 -27.90 43.14 14.30
N THR A 929 -27.62 43.35 15.59
CA THR A 929 -26.27 43.46 16.13
C THR A 929 -25.88 42.16 16.81
N ALA A 930 -24.75 41.59 16.40
CA ALA A 930 -24.18 40.36 16.95
C ALA A 930 -23.03 40.66 17.90
N GLU A 931 -23.04 40.01 19.06
CA GLU A 931 -22.02 40.15 20.10
C GLU A 931 -21.71 38.80 20.74
N PHE A 932 -20.48 38.63 21.22
CA PHE A 932 -20.06 37.45 21.96
C PHE A 932 -19.27 37.82 23.22
N SER A 933 -19.23 36.91 24.21
CA SER A 933 -18.53 37.11 25.47
C SER A 933 -17.96 35.79 26.01
N ALA A 934 -16.75 35.84 26.56
CA ALA A 934 -16.11 34.70 27.24
C ALA A 934 -16.52 34.56 28.72
N ASN A 935 -17.30 35.50 29.27
CA ASN A 935 -17.68 35.53 30.69
C ASN A 935 -19.11 36.01 30.96
N GLY A 936 -19.93 36.21 29.91
CA GLY A 936 -21.31 36.72 30.00
C GLY A 936 -21.44 38.22 30.34
N THR A 937 -20.36 38.91 30.72
CA THR A 937 -20.41 40.31 31.17
C THR A 937 -19.67 41.29 30.26
N ASP A 938 -18.53 40.88 29.69
CA ASP A 938 -17.71 41.71 28.79
C ASP A 938 -18.01 41.32 27.34
N TRP A 939 -18.74 42.17 26.62
CA TRP A 939 -19.27 41.86 25.30
C TRP A 939 -18.43 42.48 24.17
N THR A 940 -18.14 41.67 23.15
CA THR A 940 -17.41 42.06 21.94
C THR A 940 -18.34 42.00 20.74
N GLN A 941 -18.53 43.13 20.05
CA GLN A 941 -19.38 43.23 18.87
C GLN A 941 -18.69 42.66 17.62
N LEU A 942 -19.37 41.77 16.90
CA LEU A 942 -18.84 41.04 15.73
C LEU A 942 -18.99 41.85 14.42
N GLY A 943 -18.40 43.05 14.39
CA GLY A 943 -18.48 43.95 13.24
C GLY A 943 -19.70 44.88 13.27
N ALA A 944 -20.06 45.46 12.12
CA ALA A 944 -21.21 46.37 12.02
C ALA A 944 -22.55 45.59 11.99
N PRO A 945 -23.66 46.18 12.45
CA PRO A 945 -24.99 45.56 12.38
C PRO A 945 -25.38 45.20 10.94
N VAL A 946 -26.11 44.10 10.78
CA VAL A 946 -26.53 43.54 9.49
C VAL A 946 -28.06 43.60 9.34
N THR A 947 -28.55 43.54 8.10
CA THR A 947 -29.98 43.43 7.81
C THR A 947 -30.18 42.20 6.95
N ALA A 948 -30.98 41.24 7.42
CA ALA A 948 -31.42 40.12 6.60
C ALA A 948 -32.58 40.55 5.70
N ALA A 949 -32.55 40.11 4.45
CA ALA A 949 -33.59 40.44 3.49
C ALA A 949 -34.92 39.77 3.88
N GLY A 950 -36.04 40.47 3.65
CA GLY A 950 -37.37 39.96 3.98
C GLY A 950 -37.66 39.79 5.48
N THR A 951 -36.93 40.48 6.38
CA THR A 951 -37.16 40.46 7.83
C THR A 951 -38.59 40.89 8.20
N SER A 952 -39.27 40.10 9.05
CA SER A 952 -40.64 40.37 9.55
C SER A 952 -40.65 41.21 10.85
N ALA A 953 -41.83 41.69 11.24
CA ALA A 953 -42.01 42.53 12.44
C ALA A 953 -41.81 41.75 13.76
N THR A 954 -42.27 40.49 13.79
CA THR A 954 -41.89 39.46 14.75
C THR A 954 -41.15 38.36 14.01
N GLN A 955 -40.28 37.66 14.72
CA GLN A 955 -39.49 36.53 14.25
C GLN A 955 -39.36 35.52 15.38
N ASP A 956 -39.15 34.26 15.02
CA ASP A 956 -38.74 33.22 15.93
C ASP A 956 -37.29 33.48 16.37
N ALA A 957 -36.97 33.20 17.64
CA ALA A 957 -35.59 33.15 18.12
C ALA A 957 -35.35 31.89 18.94
N GLY A 958 -34.20 31.27 18.73
CA GLY A 958 -33.88 29.98 19.33
C GLY A 958 -32.41 29.61 19.32
N MET A 959 -32.14 28.45 19.88
CA MET A 959 -30.88 27.72 19.79
C MET A 959 -30.87 26.91 18.50
N ILE A 960 -29.75 26.85 17.78
CA ILE A 960 -29.59 26.09 16.54
C ILE A 960 -28.33 25.23 16.59
N PHE A 961 -28.41 24.03 16.00
CA PHE A 961 -27.27 23.14 15.80
C PHE A 961 -27.33 22.46 14.43
N THR A 962 -26.18 22.41 13.75
CA THR A 962 -25.93 21.52 12.61
C THR A 962 -24.52 20.90 12.71
N ALA A 963 -24.41 19.62 12.38
CA ALA A 963 -23.17 18.84 12.50
C ALA A 963 -22.11 19.22 11.45
N HIS A 964 -22.53 19.86 10.35
CA HIS A 964 -21.72 20.05 9.15
C HIS A 964 -21.14 18.71 8.61
N SER A 965 -21.94 17.65 8.71
CA SER A 965 -21.52 16.26 8.47
C SER A 965 -22.74 15.33 8.44
N THR A 966 -22.63 14.23 7.70
CA THR A 966 -23.55 13.08 7.80
C THR A 966 -23.35 12.26 9.09
N SER A 967 -22.31 12.54 9.87
CA SER A 967 -22.10 11.97 11.21
C SER A 967 -22.83 12.79 12.28
N VAL A 968 -23.45 12.10 13.25
CA VAL A 968 -24.18 12.76 14.35
C VAL A 968 -23.23 13.50 15.29
N GLY A 969 -23.48 14.78 15.52
CA GLY A 969 -22.88 15.58 16.58
C GLY A 969 -23.91 16.14 17.57
N GLN A 970 -23.44 16.76 18.63
CA GLN A 970 -24.25 17.42 19.66
C GLN A 970 -23.70 18.80 20.03
N ALA A 971 -24.60 19.69 20.46
CA ALA A 971 -24.28 20.90 21.19
C ALA A 971 -25.10 21.01 22.47
N GLN A 972 -24.51 21.66 23.47
CA GLN A 972 -25.11 21.95 24.77
C GLN A 972 -25.22 23.47 24.98
N PHE A 973 -26.32 23.88 25.60
CA PHE A 973 -26.67 25.29 25.80
C PHE A 973 -27.24 25.53 27.19
N SER A 974 -26.99 26.71 27.73
CA SER A 974 -27.63 27.21 28.96
C SER A 974 -27.85 28.71 28.87
N GLU A 975 -28.50 29.29 29.89
CA GLU A 975 -28.73 30.74 29.98
C GLU A 975 -29.47 31.34 28.76
N PHE A 976 -30.32 30.56 28.08
CA PHE A 976 -31.14 31.05 26.98
C PHE A 976 -32.20 32.03 27.49
N THR A 977 -32.15 33.28 27.03
CA THR A 977 -33.15 34.30 27.33
C THR A 977 -33.55 35.09 26.09
N VAL A 978 -34.82 35.49 26.03
CA VAL A 978 -35.32 36.50 25.09
C VAL A 978 -35.96 37.60 25.90
N GLU A 979 -35.35 38.78 25.90
CA GLU A 979 -35.79 39.96 26.64
C GLU A 979 -36.23 41.06 25.65
N THR A 980 -37.21 41.89 26.01
CA THR A 980 -37.54 43.11 25.27
C THR A 980 -37.23 44.32 26.15
N VAL A 981 -36.36 45.21 25.68
CA VAL A 981 -35.96 46.40 26.44
C VAL A 981 -37.01 47.49 26.25
N GLU A 982 -37.89 47.69 27.23
CA GLU A 982 -38.81 48.84 27.22
C GLU A 982 -38.02 50.15 27.23
N ALA A 983 -38.28 51.02 26.25
CA ALA A 983 -37.69 52.35 26.18
C ALA A 983 -38.08 53.17 27.41
N THR A 984 -37.10 53.49 28.26
CA THR A 984 -37.34 54.32 29.45
C THR A 984 -37.55 55.78 29.04
N ASP A 985 -38.80 56.23 29.18
CA ASP A 985 -39.26 57.57 28.83
C ASP A 985 -38.52 58.63 29.65
N GLY A 986 -37.59 59.34 29.01
CA GLY A 986 -36.70 60.28 29.67
C GLY A 986 -37.21 61.72 29.67
N ASP A 987 -37.96 62.13 30.69
CA ASP A 987 -37.97 63.55 31.12
C ASP A 987 -38.52 63.76 32.56
N GLN A 988 -37.74 64.44 33.41
CA GLN A 988 -38.19 65.33 34.51
C GLN A 988 -36.95 66.02 35.10
N ALA A 989 -36.82 67.34 34.86
CA ALA A 989 -35.67 68.15 35.25
C ALA A 989 -35.55 68.46 36.77
N VAL A 990 -34.32 68.61 37.27
CA VAL A 990 -33.64 69.91 37.57
C VAL A 990 -32.16 69.68 37.88
#